data_AF-A0A076PJE6-F1
#
_entry.id   AF-A0A076PJE6-F1
#
_cell.length_a   1.000
_cell.length_b   1.000
_cell.length_c   1.000
_cell.angle_alpha   90.00
_cell.angle_beta   90.00
_cell.angle_gamma   90.00
#
_symmetry.space_group_name_H-M   'P 1'
#
loop_
_entity.id
_entity.type
_entity.pdbx_description
1 polymer ?
#
loop_
_entity_poly.entity_id
_entity_poly.type
_entity_poly.pdbx_seq_one_letter_code
_entity_poly.pdbx_strand_id
1 'polypeptide(L)'
;MSQAPTTTPFIRRSVSLGSLVLIASIAGCGGGSDNASPAPSPPPAPAPATTSVSTTVIDGALQNVRVCLDRNDNGSCDSEEPSALTNASGQASLEVPEADVGKHPILALVTEDSVDADTGAVPVAFMLRAPADQPGVVSPLSTLVHAHSQATGSSTSDAAAAIQSQLGLGTSALADFTQDGSNAGKLTATMARLIVVTTQTQLTNTAGATGVDGAPLTSVQLNAAVNSVLLQQLQTLATAVLDNPALSDTSTSMKDKQSAMETAAQQVASASGVTAGNVGLIAAMQAQTTSPEVGAPAPSTQLRWLSFTDASNYYIRAFEATAGQNTPDANGKRYFTEFRERVVGGQEQPWSRPQVYWTGSEWFACPTDFVQQTTSLASGETESLYCKSLVSRAKQSVRNIAGLKMRDIVTEIRSAPWQDSADGSFANWGPRPDQLPAETTFPSGSTLSYRTVTDLGGSDYYLSNNANRATIARADAPNNPDSSTWRSATLAEFIAWNAGDFAPNVSAADVHGNNARVLVGRRDYLKPDGSAAYKRYMVGFENGGEQRARFYECEGDMSTLPNNRTLFINGVSTCKAILLSNYSIATQADAKVLRFTQEPTQLNVSNFQNYRLFVERGGITYIGYRDKQMVSNQQRLNGTAADALLAALGLN
;
A
#
# COMPACT_ATOMS: atom_id res chain seq x y z
N MET A 1 -28.81 37.16 -25.18
CA MET A 1 -29.49 36.35 -24.16
C MET A 1 -29.58 34.93 -24.70
N SER A 2 -28.60 34.09 -24.35
CA SER A 2 -28.51 32.69 -24.77
C SER A 2 -28.61 31.86 -23.49
N GLN A 3 -29.64 31.03 -23.40
CA GLN A 3 -29.93 30.23 -22.22
C GLN A 3 -28.82 29.20 -21.99
N ALA A 4 -28.34 29.12 -20.74
CA ALA A 4 -27.43 28.10 -20.26
C ALA A 4 -28.15 26.73 -20.22
N PRO A 5 -27.45 25.61 -20.48
CA PRO A 5 -28.03 24.30 -20.32
C PRO A 5 -28.22 24.00 -18.83
N THR A 6 -29.46 23.77 -18.43
CA THR A 6 -29.85 23.28 -17.12
C THR A 6 -29.29 21.88 -16.88
N THR A 7 -28.52 21.72 -15.79
CA THR A 7 -28.14 20.45 -15.20
C THR A 7 -29.41 19.65 -14.87
N THR A 8 -29.48 18.42 -15.37
CA THR A 8 -30.63 17.55 -15.16
C THR A 8 -30.32 16.65 -13.96
N PRO A 9 -31.20 16.53 -12.95
CA PRO A 9 -30.98 15.64 -11.80
C PRO A 9 -30.97 14.16 -12.22
N PHE A 10 -30.27 13.34 -11.42
CA PHE A 10 -30.06 11.89 -11.55
C PHE A 10 -31.34 11.16 -12.04
N ILE A 11 -31.38 10.78 -13.31
CA ILE A 11 -32.64 10.43 -14.00
C ILE A 11 -33.20 9.06 -13.58
N ARG A 12 -34.46 9.13 -13.11
CA ARG A 12 -35.60 8.19 -13.16
C ARG A 12 -35.35 6.80 -13.76
N ARG A 13 -35.70 5.76 -12.97
CA ARG A 13 -36.06 4.42 -13.48
C ARG A 13 -37.48 4.02 -13.11
N SER A 14 -38.15 3.39 -14.08
CA SER A 14 -39.45 2.75 -13.99
C SER A 14 -39.31 1.39 -13.29
N VAL A 15 -40.15 1.14 -12.28
CA VAL A 15 -40.22 -0.13 -11.54
C VAL A 15 -41.07 -1.13 -12.34
N SER A 16 -40.52 -2.32 -12.59
CA SER A 16 -41.26 -3.49 -13.10
C SER A 16 -41.22 -4.58 -12.04
N LEU A 17 -42.35 -4.83 -11.37
CA LEU A 17 -42.55 -5.95 -10.46
C LEU A 17 -42.69 -7.27 -11.25
N GLY A 18 -41.92 -8.29 -10.87
CA GLY A 18 -42.12 -9.68 -11.27
C GLY A 18 -41.93 -10.59 -10.06
N SER A 19 -43.03 -11.19 -9.60
CA SER A 19 -43.15 -12.00 -8.38
C SER A 19 -42.74 -13.46 -8.56
N LEU A 20 -42.15 -14.01 -7.49
CA LEU A 20 -42.33 -15.33 -6.83
C LEU A 20 -42.54 -16.60 -7.69
N VAL A 21 -41.73 -17.65 -7.45
CA VAL A 21 -42.20 -19.01 -7.05
C VAL A 21 -41.11 -19.70 -6.20
N LEU A 22 -41.55 -20.26 -5.08
CA LEU A 22 -40.88 -21.07 -4.07
C LEU A 22 -41.28 -22.54 -4.29
N ILE A 23 -40.36 -23.51 -4.28
CA ILE A 23 -40.64 -24.90 -3.88
C ILE A 23 -39.42 -25.50 -3.16
N ALA A 24 -39.67 -26.07 -1.97
CA ALA A 24 -38.78 -26.89 -1.17
C ALA A 24 -39.18 -28.38 -1.28
N SER A 25 -38.22 -29.29 -1.10
CA SER A 25 -38.49 -30.65 -0.61
C SER A 25 -37.23 -31.31 -0.04
N ILE A 26 -37.46 -32.17 0.95
CA ILE A 26 -36.57 -32.68 2.00
C ILE A 26 -36.25 -34.16 1.74
N ALA A 27 -35.13 -34.63 2.30
CA ALA A 27 -34.85 -35.95 2.87
C ALA A 27 -34.56 -37.16 1.94
N GLY A 28 -33.46 -37.83 2.29
CA GLY A 28 -33.13 -39.21 1.92
C GLY A 28 -32.04 -39.75 2.84
N CYS A 29 -32.44 -40.30 3.99
CA CYS A 29 -31.62 -41.16 4.84
C CYS A 29 -31.73 -42.59 4.31
N GLY A 30 -30.61 -43.32 4.27
CA GLY A 30 -30.59 -44.73 3.86
C GLY A 30 -29.34 -45.43 4.36
N GLY A 31 -29.39 -45.92 5.59
CA GLY A 31 -28.39 -46.83 6.16
C GLY A 31 -28.59 -48.27 5.70
N GLY A 32 -27.49 -48.97 5.50
CA GLY A 32 -27.43 -50.41 5.30
C GLY A 32 -26.22 -50.97 6.05
N SER A 33 -26.48 -51.76 7.08
CA SER A 33 -25.51 -52.39 7.96
C SER A 33 -25.36 -53.86 7.59
N ASP A 34 -24.19 -54.26 7.10
CA ASP A 34 -23.83 -55.67 6.88
C ASP A 34 -22.65 -56.06 7.79
N ASN A 35 -22.92 -57.08 8.62
CA ASN A 35 -21.97 -57.73 9.51
C ASN A 35 -21.05 -58.66 8.71
N ALA A 36 -19.79 -58.30 8.53
CA ALA A 36 -18.75 -59.20 8.03
C ALA A 36 -17.67 -59.42 9.11
N SER A 37 -17.44 -60.70 9.44
CA SER A 37 -16.36 -61.16 10.32
C SER A 37 -14.98 -60.67 9.86
N PRO A 38 -14.03 -60.45 10.79
CA PRO A 38 -12.76 -59.80 10.48
C PRO A 38 -11.88 -60.66 9.56
N ALA A 39 -11.55 -60.09 8.39
CA ALA A 39 -10.47 -60.56 7.54
C ALA A 39 -9.10 -60.27 8.21
N PRO A 40 -8.08 -61.11 8.00
CA PRO A 40 -6.76 -60.90 8.58
C PRO A 40 -6.16 -59.57 8.10
N SER A 41 -5.55 -58.85 9.05
CA SER A 41 -4.92 -57.54 8.85
C SER A 41 -3.96 -57.57 7.65
N PRO A 42 -4.07 -56.65 6.68
CA PRO A 42 -3.06 -56.48 5.66
C PRO A 42 -1.71 -56.13 6.32
N PRO A 43 -0.57 -56.49 5.69
CA PRO A 43 0.74 -56.01 6.14
C PRO A 43 0.73 -54.48 6.27
N PRO A 44 1.50 -53.88 7.20
CA PRO A 44 1.59 -52.43 7.31
C PRO A 44 1.96 -51.85 5.95
N ALA A 45 1.16 -50.89 5.46
CA ALA A 45 1.52 -50.14 4.27
C ALA A 45 2.93 -49.55 4.48
N PRO A 46 3.79 -49.54 3.44
CA PRO A 46 5.09 -48.89 3.53
C PRO A 46 4.87 -47.46 4.05
N ALA A 47 5.67 -47.04 5.05
CA ALA A 47 5.62 -45.67 5.52
C ALA A 47 5.77 -44.74 4.31
N PRO A 48 4.96 -43.67 4.19
CA PRO A 48 5.08 -42.73 3.09
C PRO A 48 6.51 -42.22 2.99
N ALA A 49 7.08 -42.18 1.79
CA ALA A 49 8.41 -41.63 1.59
C ALA A 49 8.42 -40.15 2.00
N THR A 50 9.42 -39.77 2.79
CA THR A 50 9.64 -38.39 3.23
C THR A 50 10.95 -37.85 2.66
N THR A 51 10.98 -36.55 2.42
CA THR A 51 12.18 -35.78 2.11
C THR A 51 12.45 -34.83 3.26
N SER A 52 13.69 -34.81 3.73
CA SER A 52 14.15 -33.85 4.73
C SER A 52 14.25 -32.46 4.12
N VAL A 53 13.39 -31.54 4.54
CA VAL A 53 13.41 -30.12 4.17
C VAL A 53 14.03 -29.32 5.31
N SER A 54 15.19 -28.70 5.06
CA SER A 54 15.89 -27.89 6.07
C SER A 54 15.53 -26.42 5.95
N THR A 55 15.45 -25.74 7.09
CA THR A 55 15.15 -24.31 7.17
C THR A 55 15.88 -23.63 8.32
N THR A 56 16.12 -22.33 8.18
CA THR A 56 16.67 -21.47 9.23
C THR A 56 15.66 -20.37 9.56
N VAL A 57 15.32 -20.21 10.84
CA VAL A 57 14.40 -19.18 11.34
C VAL A 57 15.19 -18.01 11.93
N ILE A 58 14.99 -16.81 11.38
CA ILE A 58 15.79 -15.62 11.71
C ILE A 58 14.96 -14.34 11.96
N ASP A 59 15.26 -13.64 13.06
CA ASP A 59 15.22 -12.18 13.29
C ASP A 59 16.65 -11.77 13.67
N GLY A 60 17.17 -12.29 14.78
CA GLY A 60 18.46 -12.98 14.84
C GLY A 60 18.24 -14.50 14.77
N ALA A 61 19.24 -15.36 14.96
CA ALA A 61 18.97 -16.80 15.03
C ALA A 61 17.96 -17.12 16.16
N LEU A 62 16.82 -17.73 15.84
CA LEU A 62 15.74 -17.96 16.79
C LEU A 62 15.73 -19.41 17.29
N GLN A 63 16.03 -19.61 18.57
CA GLN A 63 16.04 -20.91 19.25
C GLN A 63 14.68 -21.27 19.83
N ASN A 64 14.37 -22.58 19.88
CA ASN A 64 13.17 -23.13 20.51
C ASN A 64 11.89 -22.58 19.85
N VAL A 65 11.89 -22.51 18.53
CA VAL A 65 10.74 -22.13 17.70
C VAL A 65 10.15 -23.38 17.07
N ARG A 66 8.83 -23.55 17.17
CA ARG A 66 8.13 -24.65 16.47
C ARG A 66 7.96 -24.29 15.01
N VAL A 67 8.56 -25.07 14.14
CA VAL A 67 8.45 -24.95 12.69
C VAL A 67 7.54 -26.05 12.18
N CYS A 68 6.64 -25.75 11.24
CA CYS A 68 5.75 -26.73 10.62
C CYS A 68 5.50 -26.46 9.13
N LEU A 69 5.07 -27.48 8.39
CA LEU A 69 4.53 -27.34 7.04
C LEU A 69 3.00 -27.15 7.10
N ASP A 70 2.49 -25.99 6.63
CA ASP A 70 1.07 -25.61 6.62
C ASP A 70 0.28 -26.37 5.53
N ARG A 71 0.12 -27.68 5.72
CA ARG A 71 -0.32 -28.63 4.69
C ARG A 71 -1.77 -28.39 4.25
N ASN A 72 -2.57 -27.78 5.10
CA ASN A 72 -3.96 -27.44 4.81
C ASN A 72 -4.16 -25.95 4.47
N ASP A 73 -3.07 -25.17 4.38
CA ASP A 73 -3.06 -23.74 4.10
C ASP A 73 -3.95 -22.91 5.05
N ASN A 74 -4.16 -23.38 6.29
CA ASN A 74 -4.99 -22.69 7.30
C ASN A 74 -4.19 -21.66 8.12
N GLY A 75 -2.87 -21.65 7.98
CA GLY A 75 -1.96 -20.74 8.68
C GLY A 75 -1.76 -20.97 10.15
N SER A 76 -1.99 -22.19 10.63
CA SER A 76 -1.66 -22.66 11.97
C SER A 76 -0.75 -23.87 11.89
N CYS A 77 0.09 -24.09 12.91
CA CYS A 77 0.81 -25.36 13.05
C CYS A 77 -0.07 -26.40 13.74
N ASP A 78 -0.76 -27.22 12.96
CA ASP A 78 -1.62 -28.28 13.46
C ASP A 78 -0.81 -29.47 14.01
N SER A 79 -1.48 -30.37 14.75
CA SER A 79 -0.81 -31.52 15.38
C SER A 79 -0.43 -32.63 14.39
N GLU A 80 -1.10 -32.70 13.24
CA GLU A 80 -0.88 -33.73 12.21
C GLU A 80 0.15 -33.30 11.15
N GLU A 81 0.68 -32.09 11.27
CA GLU A 81 1.61 -31.53 10.30
C GLU A 81 3.08 -31.84 10.67
N PRO A 82 3.93 -32.14 9.66
CA PRO A 82 5.37 -32.26 9.87
C PRO A 82 5.91 -31.04 10.63
N SER A 83 6.54 -31.26 11.77
CA SER A 83 7.06 -30.18 12.60
C SER A 83 8.37 -30.53 13.31
N ALA A 84 9.15 -29.51 13.64
CA ALA A 84 10.43 -29.61 14.35
C ALA A 84 10.66 -28.36 15.22
N LEU A 85 11.61 -28.45 16.16
CA LEU A 85 12.08 -27.30 16.94
C LEU A 85 13.42 -26.80 16.42
N THR A 86 13.60 -25.49 16.39
CA THR A 86 14.89 -24.88 16.01
C THR A 86 15.96 -25.05 17.10
N ASN A 87 17.20 -25.26 16.67
CA ASN A 87 18.37 -25.25 17.55
C ASN A 87 18.86 -23.82 17.85
N ALA A 88 19.97 -23.68 18.58
CA ALA A 88 20.57 -22.38 18.93
C ALA A 88 21.04 -21.54 17.74
N SER A 89 21.22 -22.16 16.56
CA SER A 89 21.54 -21.49 15.30
C SER A 89 20.29 -21.21 14.45
N GLY A 90 19.09 -21.40 15.00
CA GLY A 90 17.82 -21.18 14.29
C GLY A 90 17.46 -22.28 13.30
N GLN A 91 18.21 -23.38 13.23
CA GLN A 91 18.03 -24.41 12.20
C GLN A 91 17.04 -25.50 12.66
N ALA A 92 16.19 -25.95 11.73
CA ALA A 92 15.30 -27.09 11.88
C ALA A 92 15.26 -27.94 10.60
N SER A 93 14.90 -29.22 10.73
CA SER A 93 14.69 -30.12 9.60
C SER A 93 13.34 -30.82 9.73
N LEU A 94 12.51 -30.71 8.70
CA LEU A 94 11.17 -31.28 8.62
C LEU A 94 11.19 -32.53 7.75
N GLU A 95 10.62 -33.63 8.24
CA GLU A 95 10.36 -34.81 7.42
C GLU A 95 9.04 -34.62 6.65
N VAL A 96 9.15 -34.11 5.43
CA VAL A 96 8.00 -33.74 4.59
C VAL A 96 7.63 -34.90 3.66
N PRO A 97 6.37 -35.35 3.59
CA PRO A 97 5.95 -36.31 2.58
C PRO A 97 6.35 -35.83 1.17
N GLU A 98 6.93 -36.70 0.35
CA GLU A 98 7.41 -36.33 -1.00
C GLU A 98 6.34 -35.63 -1.85
N ALA A 99 5.07 -36.03 -1.66
CA ALA A 99 3.93 -35.44 -2.34
C ALA A 99 3.67 -33.97 -1.97
N ASP A 100 4.17 -33.47 -0.85
CA ASP A 100 3.87 -32.15 -0.30
C ASP A 100 5.07 -31.18 -0.39
N VAL A 101 6.25 -31.68 -0.80
CA VAL A 101 7.46 -30.87 -0.96
C VAL A 101 7.21 -29.73 -1.96
N GLY A 102 7.48 -28.50 -1.52
CA GLY A 102 7.36 -27.30 -2.34
C GLY A 102 5.92 -26.84 -2.63
N LYS A 103 4.90 -27.44 -2.00
CA LYS A 103 3.49 -27.09 -2.22
C LYS A 103 2.91 -26.15 -1.17
N HIS A 104 3.39 -26.26 0.06
CA HIS A 104 2.84 -25.57 1.21
C HIS A 104 3.89 -24.68 1.89
N PRO A 105 3.48 -23.54 2.47
CA PRO A 105 4.41 -22.65 3.15
C PRO A 105 4.92 -23.29 4.45
N ILE A 106 6.12 -22.86 4.88
CA ILE A 106 6.66 -23.20 6.20
C ILE A 106 6.27 -22.10 7.18
N LEU A 107 5.72 -22.47 8.33
CA LEU A 107 5.45 -21.56 9.44
C LEU A 107 6.47 -21.73 10.54
N ALA A 108 6.76 -20.65 11.25
CA ALA A 108 7.52 -20.68 12.49
C ALA A 108 6.74 -19.93 13.57
N LEU A 109 6.25 -20.69 14.56
CA LEU A 109 5.52 -20.17 15.72
C LEU A 109 6.53 -19.80 16.81
N VAL A 110 6.79 -18.50 16.93
CA VAL A 110 7.68 -17.93 17.94
C VAL A 110 6.85 -17.63 19.19
N THR A 111 7.31 -18.13 20.33
CA THR A 111 6.59 -18.01 21.61
C THR A 111 7.45 -17.30 22.65
N GLU A 112 6.91 -17.04 23.84
CA GLU A 112 7.68 -16.44 24.94
C GLU A 112 8.80 -17.37 25.47
N ASP A 113 8.73 -18.67 25.18
CA ASP A 113 9.79 -19.65 25.48
C ASP A 113 10.92 -19.67 24.42
N SER A 114 10.77 -18.90 23.34
CA SER A 114 11.78 -18.78 22.29
C SER A 114 12.85 -17.75 22.66
N VAL A 115 14.07 -17.95 22.14
CA VAL A 115 15.21 -17.05 22.40
C VAL A 115 15.76 -16.54 21.09
N ASP A 116 15.84 -15.22 20.96
CA ASP A 116 16.49 -14.52 19.87
C ASP A 116 17.98 -14.29 20.20
N ALA A 117 18.88 -14.68 19.31
CA ALA A 117 20.32 -14.60 19.55
C ALA A 117 20.84 -13.16 19.75
N ASP A 118 20.15 -12.16 19.22
CA ASP A 118 20.58 -10.76 19.29
C ASP A 118 20.01 -10.04 20.53
N THR A 119 18.80 -10.39 20.94
CA THR A 119 18.01 -9.63 21.93
C THR A 119 17.57 -10.42 23.15
N GLY A 120 17.67 -11.75 23.14
CA GLY A 120 17.33 -12.62 24.26
C GLY A 120 15.89 -13.13 24.21
N ALA A 121 15.22 -13.19 25.36
CA ALA A 121 13.86 -13.73 25.46
C ALA A 121 12.86 -12.92 24.62
N VAL A 122 11.96 -13.62 23.94
CA VAL A 122 10.90 -13.01 23.12
C VAL A 122 9.73 -12.56 24.01
N PRO A 123 9.34 -11.27 24.00
CA PRO A 123 8.34 -10.76 24.94
C PRO A 123 6.89 -10.99 24.52
N VAL A 124 6.63 -11.16 23.21
CA VAL A 124 5.29 -11.32 22.64
C VAL A 124 5.37 -12.36 21.53
N ALA A 125 4.51 -13.37 21.58
CA ALA A 125 4.44 -14.40 20.56
C ALA A 125 4.02 -13.84 19.19
N PHE A 126 4.60 -14.37 18.12
CA PHE A 126 4.30 -13.99 16.74
C PHE A 126 4.57 -15.15 15.80
N MET A 127 4.13 -15.03 14.55
CA MET A 127 4.30 -16.07 13.54
C MET A 127 5.09 -15.52 12.35
N LEU A 128 6.08 -16.30 11.92
CA LEU A 128 6.82 -16.07 10.69
C LEU A 128 6.44 -17.13 9.66
N ARG A 129 6.68 -16.82 8.38
CA ARG A 129 6.34 -17.70 7.27
C ARG A 129 7.36 -17.57 6.13
N ALA A 130 7.69 -18.70 5.50
CA ALA A 130 8.40 -18.74 4.23
C ALA A 130 7.48 -19.23 3.10
N PRO A 131 7.56 -18.65 1.88
CA PRO A 131 6.88 -19.18 0.71
C PRO A 131 7.23 -20.64 0.43
N ALA A 132 6.26 -21.41 -0.11
CA ALA A 132 6.41 -22.85 -0.36
C ALA A 132 7.60 -23.19 -1.28
N ASP A 133 7.87 -22.33 -2.27
CA ASP A 133 8.94 -22.47 -3.24
C ASP A 133 10.31 -21.96 -2.72
N GLN A 134 10.34 -21.33 -1.54
CA GLN A 134 11.55 -20.78 -0.92
C GLN A 134 11.63 -21.13 0.57
N PRO A 135 11.67 -22.43 0.93
CA PRO A 135 11.56 -22.89 2.32
C PRO A 135 12.81 -22.64 3.19
N GLY A 136 13.94 -22.28 2.58
CA GLY A 136 15.25 -22.28 3.26
C GLY A 136 15.39 -21.25 4.38
N VAL A 137 14.65 -20.13 4.33
CA VAL A 137 14.77 -19.04 5.30
C VAL A 137 13.38 -18.53 5.71
N VAL A 138 13.04 -18.71 6.99
CA VAL A 138 11.84 -18.14 7.61
C VAL A 138 12.23 -16.88 8.38
N SER A 139 11.76 -15.71 7.95
CA SER A 139 12.13 -14.42 8.51
C SER A 139 10.98 -13.42 8.47
N PRO A 140 11.08 -12.27 9.17
CA PRO A 140 10.12 -11.17 9.04
C PRO A 140 9.96 -10.70 7.59
N LEU A 141 11.06 -10.71 6.83
CA LEU A 141 11.05 -10.31 5.42
C LEU A 141 10.40 -11.37 4.53
N SER A 142 10.72 -12.67 4.70
CA SER A 142 10.06 -13.72 3.91
C SER A 142 8.57 -13.85 4.23
N THR A 143 8.17 -13.48 5.45
CA THR A 143 6.76 -13.36 5.87
C THR A 143 6.04 -12.28 5.07
N LEU A 144 6.63 -11.08 4.95
CA LEU A 144 6.08 -10.00 4.14
C LEU A 144 6.09 -10.33 2.64
N VAL A 145 7.10 -11.06 2.15
CA VAL A 145 7.13 -11.55 0.76
C VAL A 145 5.96 -12.50 0.50
N HIS A 146 5.71 -13.46 1.39
CA HIS A 146 4.55 -14.34 1.27
C HIS A 146 3.24 -13.55 1.31
N ALA A 147 3.06 -12.66 2.28
CA ALA A 147 1.85 -11.84 2.40
C ALA A 147 1.62 -10.96 1.15
N HIS A 148 2.69 -10.38 0.59
CA HIS A 148 2.62 -9.59 -0.62
C HIS A 148 2.26 -10.44 -1.84
N SER A 149 2.85 -11.63 -1.98
CA SER A 149 2.49 -12.60 -3.03
C SER A 149 1.00 -12.95 -2.97
N GLN A 150 0.47 -13.28 -1.79
CA GLN A 150 -0.95 -13.59 -1.61
C GLN A 150 -1.86 -12.39 -1.93
N ALA A 151 -1.48 -11.18 -1.52
CA ALA A 151 -2.24 -9.96 -1.76
C ALA A 151 -2.31 -9.60 -3.26
N THR A 152 -1.23 -9.84 -4.00
CA THR A 152 -1.06 -9.35 -5.38
C THR A 152 -1.24 -10.43 -6.45
N GLY A 153 -1.16 -11.71 -6.07
CA GLY A 153 -1.09 -12.85 -7.00
C GLY A 153 0.21 -12.90 -7.81
N SER A 154 1.27 -12.19 -7.40
CA SER A 154 2.57 -12.20 -8.08
C SER A 154 3.36 -13.49 -7.80
N SER A 155 4.44 -13.72 -8.54
CA SER A 155 5.41 -14.76 -8.15
C SER A 155 6.11 -14.40 -6.84
N THR A 156 6.69 -15.39 -6.16
CA THR A 156 7.54 -15.18 -4.97
C THR A 156 8.74 -14.28 -5.27
N SER A 157 9.35 -14.41 -6.45
CA SER A 157 10.49 -13.58 -6.86
C SER A 157 10.08 -12.12 -7.09
N ASP A 158 8.93 -11.87 -7.72
CA ASP A 158 8.45 -10.51 -7.96
C ASP A 158 8.04 -9.84 -6.63
N ALA A 159 7.40 -10.60 -5.74
CA ALA A 159 7.09 -10.12 -4.39
C ALA A 159 8.37 -9.79 -3.61
N ALA A 160 9.41 -10.63 -3.67
CA ALA A 160 10.69 -10.36 -3.03
C ALA A 160 11.35 -9.09 -3.57
N ALA A 161 11.33 -8.88 -4.89
CA ALA A 161 11.84 -7.68 -5.53
C ALA A 161 11.05 -6.42 -5.13
N ALA A 162 9.72 -6.51 -5.02
CA ALA A 162 8.86 -5.42 -4.57
C ALA A 162 9.16 -5.03 -3.12
N ILE A 163 9.21 -5.99 -2.20
CA ILE A 163 9.54 -5.76 -0.79
C ILE A 163 10.96 -5.19 -0.64
N GLN A 164 11.95 -5.76 -1.35
CA GLN A 164 13.31 -5.24 -1.38
C GLN A 164 13.36 -3.78 -1.84
N SER A 165 12.64 -3.44 -2.92
CA SER A 165 12.59 -2.08 -3.45
C SER A 165 11.90 -1.09 -2.51
N GLN A 166 10.77 -1.49 -1.92
CA GLN A 166 9.99 -0.63 -1.01
C GLN A 166 10.71 -0.35 0.31
N LEU A 167 11.43 -1.34 0.84
CA LEU A 167 12.22 -1.18 2.07
C LEU A 167 13.63 -0.62 1.81
N GLY A 168 14.09 -0.59 0.56
CA GLY A 168 15.44 -0.12 0.22
C GLY A 168 16.56 -1.08 0.60
N LEU A 169 16.31 -2.39 0.54
CA LEU A 169 17.28 -3.40 0.98
C LEU A 169 18.37 -3.59 -0.07
N GLY A 170 19.63 -3.69 0.39
CA GLY A 170 20.78 -4.02 -0.46
C GLY A 170 20.87 -5.50 -0.85
N THR A 171 20.07 -6.35 -0.22
CA THR A 171 20.02 -7.80 -0.43
C THR A 171 18.58 -8.27 -0.61
N SER A 172 18.40 -9.49 -1.12
CA SER A 172 17.08 -10.09 -1.30
C SER A 172 16.33 -10.20 0.03
N ALA A 173 15.04 -9.92 0.03
CA ALA A 173 14.14 -10.12 1.18
C ALA A 173 14.00 -11.60 1.59
N LEU A 174 14.47 -12.54 0.76
CA LEU A 174 14.47 -13.98 1.03
C LEU A 174 15.85 -14.52 1.46
N ALA A 175 16.88 -13.66 1.50
CA ALA A 175 18.21 -14.08 1.93
C ALA A 175 18.30 -14.20 3.45
N ASP A 176 19.22 -15.05 3.92
CA ASP A 176 19.65 -15.04 5.30
C ASP A 176 20.55 -13.82 5.54
N PHE A 177 19.95 -12.72 6.01
CA PHE A 177 20.65 -11.48 6.28
C PHE A 177 21.58 -11.56 7.51
N THR A 178 21.45 -12.59 8.36
CA THR A 178 22.34 -12.78 9.52
C THR A 178 23.74 -13.22 9.11
N GLN A 179 23.88 -13.78 7.90
CA GLN A 179 25.16 -14.21 7.33
C GLN A 179 25.86 -13.08 6.54
N ASP A 180 25.19 -11.94 6.32
CA ASP A 180 25.75 -10.80 5.61
C ASP A 180 26.30 -9.75 6.60
N GLY A 181 27.60 -9.83 6.86
CA GLY A 181 28.31 -8.88 7.74
C GLY A 181 28.53 -7.49 7.14
N SER A 182 28.10 -7.23 5.90
CA SER A 182 28.23 -5.91 5.27
C SER A 182 27.31 -4.87 5.93
N ASN A 183 27.56 -3.58 5.65
CA ASN A 183 26.66 -2.52 6.11
C ASN A 183 25.23 -2.70 5.57
N ALA A 184 25.08 -3.25 4.35
CA ALA A 184 23.77 -3.53 3.78
C ALA A 184 23.06 -4.65 4.56
N GLY A 185 23.73 -5.76 4.85
CA GLY A 185 23.17 -6.86 5.63
C GLY A 185 22.75 -6.44 7.05
N LYS A 186 23.58 -5.66 7.74
CA LYS A 186 23.25 -5.12 9.08
C LYS A 186 22.07 -4.16 9.08
N LEU A 187 21.92 -3.36 8.02
CA LEU A 187 20.76 -2.49 7.85
C LEU A 187 19.49 -3.31 7.55
N THR A 188 19.61 -4.36 6.73
CA THR A 188 18.53 -5.33 6.50
C THR A 188 18.09 -6.01 7.81
N ALA A 189 19.04 -6.42 8.66
CA ALA A 189 18.75 -6.98 9.99
C ALA A 189 18.01 -5.97 10.89
N THR A 190 18.43 -4.70 10.87
CA THR A 190 17.74 -3.63 11.60
C THR A 190 16.30 -3.45 11.10
N MET A 191 16.07 -3.51 9.79
CA MET A 191 14.73 -3.43 9.20
C MET A 191 13.86 -4.62 9.60
N ALA A 192 14.39 -5.84 9.50
CA ALA A 192 13.71 -7.07 9.88
C ALA A 192 13.30 -7.04 11.36
N ARG A 193 14.18 -6.57 12.24
CA ARG A 193 13.86 -6.40 13.66
C ARG A 193 12.79 -5.36 13.91
N LEU A 194 12.84 -4.21 13.22
CA LEU A 194 11.78 -3.20 13.37
C LEU A 194 10.42 -3.77 12.96
N ILE A 195 10.36 -4.60 11.91
CA ILE A 195 9.14 -5.31 11.52
C ILE A 195 8.65 -6.20 12.67
N VAL A 196 9.53 -7.00 13.31
CA VAL A 196 9.15 -7.84 14.46
C VAL A 196 8.60 -7.01 15.62
N VAL A 197 9.32 -5.99 16.05
CA VAL A 197 8.91 -5.16 17.19
C VAL A 197 7.59 -4.42 16.87
N THR A 198 7.40 -4.00 15.62
CA THR A 198 6.13 -3.41 15.17
C THR A 198 4.99 -4.43 15.17
N THR A 199 5.23 -5.66 14.70
CA THR A 199 4.27 -6.78 14.78
C THR A 199 3.85 -7.04 16.22
N GLN A 200 4.80 -7.18 17.14
CA GLN A 200 4.54 -7.41 18.56
C GLN A 200 3.74 -6.25 19.19
N THR A 201 4.09 -5.01 18.85
CA THR A 201 3.36 -3.82 19.29
C THR A 201 1.92 -3.82 18.78
N GLN A 202 1.69 -4.15 17.51
CA GLN A 202 0.34 -4.22 16.94
C GLN A 202 -0.49 -5.37 17.51
N LEU A 203 0.10 -6.55 17.71
CA LEU A 203 -0.57 -7.69 18.36
C LEU A 203 -0.99 -7.34 19.80
N THR A 204 -0.14 -6.61 20.53
CA THR A 204 -0.48 -6.10 21.87
C THR A 204 -1.63 -5.10 21.81
N ASN A 205 -1.57 -4.12 20.89
CA ASN A 205 -2.60 -3.09 20.74
C ASN A 205 -3.95 -3.63 20.23
N THR A 206 -3.97 -4.84 19.68
CA THR A 206 -5.15 -5.51 19.12
C THR A 206 -5.58 -6.72 19.95
N ALA A 207 -4.98 -6.94 21.12
CA ALA A 207 -5.36 -8.03 22.01
C ALA A 207 -6.85 -7.96 22.38
N GLY A 208 -7.54 -9.11 22.32
CA GLY A 208 -8.96 -9.21 22.61
C GLY A 208 -9.89 -8.58 21.56
N ALA A 209 -9.37 -8.21 20.38
CA ALA A 209 -10.20 -7.70 19.30
C ALA A 209 -11.24 -8.72 18.80
N THR A 210 -12.33 -8.18 18.28
CA THR A 210 -13.43 -8.95 17.69
C THR A 210 -13.55 -8.66 16.20
N GLY A 211 -14.10 -9.62 15.46
CA GLY A 211 -14.47 -9.48 14.06
C GLY A 211 -15.68 -8.55 13.87
N VAL A 212 -16.00 -8.25 12.62
CA VAL A 212 -17.20 -7.45 12.26
C VAL A 212 -18.53 -8.12 12.67
N ASP A 213 -18.49 -9.40 13.01
CA ASP A 213 -19.58 -10.22 13.53
C ASP A 213 -19.61 -10.29 15.08
N GLY A 214 -18.65 -9.66 15.75
CA GLY A 214 -18.50 -9.66 17.20
C GLY A 214 -17.79 -10.89 17.78
N ALA A 215 -17.38 -11.86 16.96
CA ALA A 215 -16.64 -13.03 17.42
C ALA A 215 -15.17 -12.67 17.74
N PRO A 216 -14.52 -13.28 18.75
CA PRO A 216 -13.09 -13.08 18.99
C PRO A 216 -12.26 -13.48 17.77
N LEU A 217 -11.29 -12.64 17.38
CA LEU A 217 -10.38 -12.98 16.29
C LEU A 217 -9.38 -14.06 16.72
N THR A 218 -9.09 -15.00 15.83
CA THR A 218 -8.01 -15.98 16.03
C THR A 218 -6.64 -15.35 15.85
N SER A 219 -5.59 -15.98 16.38
CA SER A 219 -4.21 -15.56 16.15
C SER A 219 -3.85 -15.52 14.66
N VAL A 220 -4.36 -16.46 13.86
CA VAL A 220 -4.18 -16.47 12.40
C VAL A 220 -4.77 -15.22 11.77
N GLN A 221 -6.02 -14.89 12.11
CA GLN A 221 -6.71 -13.71 11.58
C GLN A 221 -5.99 -12.41 11.97
N LEU A 222 -5.53 -12.30 13.22
CA LEU A 222 -4.77 -11.15 13.69
C LEU A 222 -3.41 -11.02 12.99
N ASN A 223 -2.64 -12.11 12.84
CA ASN A 223 -1.35 -12.08 12.13
C ASN A 223 -1.54 -11.70 10.65
N ALA A 224 -2.54 -12.25 9.96
CA ALA A 224 -2.86 -11.87 8.58
C ALA A 224 -3.24 -10.39 8.46
N ALA A 225 -4.03 -9.89 9.41
CA ALA A 225 -4.42 -8.48 9.47
C ALA A 225 -3.21 -7.56 9.69
N VAL A 226 -2.35 -7.88 10.66
CA VAL A 226 -1.11 -7.13 10.97
C VAL A 226 -0.15 -7.15 9.77
N ASN A 227 0.04 -8.30 9.11
CA ASN A 227 0.88 -8.37 7.91
C ASN A 227 0.35 -7.48 6.79
N SER A 228 -0.97 -7.46 6.56
CA SER A 228 -1.58 -6.55 5.58
C SER A 228 -1.32 -5.08 5.92
N VAL A 229 -1.39 -4.72 7.20
CA VAL A 229 -1.07 -3.39 7.73
C VAL A 229 0.41 -3.04 7.54
N LEU A 230 1.31 -3.98 7.76
CA LEU A 230 2.74 -3.79 7.54
C LEU A 230 3.07 -3.57 6.05
N LEU A 231 2.40 -4.28 5.14
CA LEU A 231 2.54 -4.05 3.69
C LEU A 231 2.16 -2.62 3.28
N GLN A 232 1.20 -2.00 3.96
CA GLN A 232 0.84 -0.59 3.74
C GLN A 232 1.85 0.39 4.36
N GLN A 233 2.66 -0.08 5.30
CA GLN A 233 3.60 0.71 6.07
C GLN A 233 5.07 0.45 5.73
N LEU A 234 5.37 -0.34 4.70
CA LEU A 234 6.75 -0.64 4.29
C LEU A 234 7.58 0.64 4.18
N GLN A 235 7.00 1.69 3.61
CA GLN A 235 7.70 2.95 3.49
C GLN A 235 7.89 3.68 4.83
N THR A 236 6.89 3.65 5.71
CA THR A 236 6.98 4.22 7.06
C THR A 236 8.08 3.50 7.87
N LEU A 237 8.12 2.18 7.81
CA LEU A 237 9.17 1.33 8.39
C LEU A 237 10.54 1.70 7.82
N ALA A 238 10.65 1.83 6.49
CA ALA A 238 11.89 2.21 5.83
C ALA A 238 12.43 3.55 6.35
N THR A 239 11.58 4.58 6.42
CA THR A 239 11.98 5.90 6.93
C THR A 239 12.25 5.90 8.43
N ALA A 240 11.53 5.10 9.21
CA ALA A 240 11.75 4.98 10.65
C ALA A 240 13.16 4.45 10.98
N VAL A 241 13.73 3.60 10.11
CA VAL A 241 15.14 3.16 10.22
C VAL A 241 16.09 4.19 9.60
N LEU A 242 15.87 4.60 8.35
CA LEU A 242 16.84 5.38 7.57
C LEU A 242 17.01 6.82 8.07
N ASP A 243 15.95 7.45 8.60
CA ASP A 243 16.00 8.81 9.14
C ASP A 243 16.40 8.84 10.62
N ASN A 244 16.57 7.68 11.27
CA ASN A 244 16.94 7.54 12.67
C ASN A 244 18.43 7.17 12.79
N PRO A 245 19.29 8.10 13.27
CA PRO A 245 20.72 7.84 13.39
C PRO A 245 21.07 6.61 14.23
N ALA A 246 20.33 6.33 15.30
CA ALA A 246 20.60 5.17 16.16
C ALA A 246 20.29 3.84 15.46
N LEU A 247 19.21 3.80 14.66
CA LEU A 247 18.82 2.59 13.93
C LEU A 247 19.68 2.40 12.67
N SER A 248 19.97 3.47 11.93
CA SER A 248 20.79 3.42 10.72
C SER A 248 22.28 3.14 10.97
N ASP A 249 22.77 3.29 12.21
CA ASP A 249 24.18 3.00 12.57
C ASP A 249 24.47 1.50 12.47
N THR A 250 25.36 1.10 11.56
CA THR A 250 25.74 -0.31 11.34
C THR A 250 26.86 -0.79 12.25
N SER A 251 27.33 0.05 13.18
CA SER A 251 28.37 -0.29 14.16
C SER A 251 27.82 -0.67 15.54
N THR A 252 26.56 -0.34 15.83
CA THR A 252 25.89 -0.64 17.10
C THR A 252 25.23 -2.01 17.09
N SER A 253 25.22 -2.68 18.26
CA SER A 253 24.57 -3.99 18.41
C SER A 253 23.05 -3.85 18.37
N MET A 254 22.35 -4.90 17.92
CA MET A 254 20.88 -4.92 17.92
C MET A 254 20.28 -4.73 19.32
N LYS A 255 20.95 -5.27 20.35
CA LYS A 255 20.59 -5.06 21.75
C LYS A 255 20.64 -3.58 22.16
N ASP A 256 21.68 -2.86 21.76
CA ASP A 256 21.82 -1.43 22.08
C ASP A 256 20.80 -0.56 21.32
N LYS A 257 20.33 -1.03 20.16
CA LYS A 257 19.26 -0.38 19.38
C LYS A 257 17.86 -0.57 19.96
N GLN A 258 17.66 -1.51 20.89
CA GLN A 258 16.34 -1.97 21.33
C GLN A 258 15.41 -0.82 21.79
N SER A 259 15.90 0.13 22.60
CA SER A 259 15.08 1.25 23.07
C SER A 259 14.63 2.19 21.93
N ALA A 260 15.52 2.46 20.98
CA ALA A 260 15.17 3.24 19.78
C ALA A 260 14.19 2.46 18.89
N MET A 261 14.32 1.13 18.84
CA MET A 261 13.44 0.24 18.10
C MET A 261 12.02 0.26 18.64
N GLU A 262 11.85 0.16 19.96
CA GLU A 262 10.55 0.21 20.63
C GLU A 262 9.85 1.54 20.39
N THR A 263 10.60 2.65 20.47
CA THR A 263 10.07 3.99 20.19
C THR A 263 9.62 4.10 18.73
N ALA A 264 10.45 3.65 17.79
CA ALA A 264 10.12 3.66 16.36
C ALA A 264 8.90 2.76 16.05
N ALA A 265 8.86 1.56 16.61
CA ALA A 265 7.75 0.62 16.46
C ALA A 265 6.43 1.20 17.00
N GLN A 266 6.46 1.89 18.14
CA GLN A 266 5.28 2.56 18.69
C GLN A 266 4.81 3.70 17.78
N GLN A 267 5.73 4.48 17.20
CA GLN A 267 5.39 5.54 16.24
C GLN A 267 4.78 4.97 14.96
N VAL A 268 5.37 3.90 14.40
CA VAL A 268 4.85 3.19 13.23
C VAL A 268 3.47 2.61 13.54
N ALA A 269 3.31 1.86 14.64
CA ALA A 269 2.03 1.30 15.06
C ALA A 269 0.97 2.38 15.28
N SER A 270 1.32 3.53 15.85
CA SER A 270 0.39 4.65 16.03
C SER A 270 0.00 5.29 14.69
N ALA A 271 0.97 5.47 13.78
CA ALA A 271 0.74 6.00 12.44
C ALA A 271 -0.14 5.07 11.58
N SER A 272 -0.17 3.77 11.89
CA SER A 272 -1.03 2.80 11.22
C SER A 272 -2.52 3.03 11.47
N GLY A 273 -2.91 3.65 12.58
CA GLY A 273 -4.30 3.80 13.00
C GLY A 273 -5.01 2.49 13.39
N VAL A 274 -4.30 1.36 13.47
CA VAL A 274 -4.87 0.06 13.84
C VAL A 274 -5.08 -0.01 15.35
N THR A 275 -6.27 -0.48 15.74
CA THR A 275 -6.71 -0.65 17.12
C THR A 275 -7.54 -1.92 17.26
N ALA A 276 -7.76 -2.37 18.49
CA ALA A 276 -8.69 -3.48 18.76
C ALA A 276 -10.12 -3.24 18.21
N GLY A 277 -10.53 -1.97 18.06
CA GLY A 277 -11.86 -1.60 17.56
C GLY A 277 -12.03 -1.64 16.04
N ASN A 278 -10.94 -1.68 15.26
CA ASN A 278 -11.02 -1.69 13.79
C ASN A 278 -10.27 -2.84 13.11
N VAL A 279 -9.41 -3.59 13.81
CA VAL A 279 -8.69 -4.72 13.21
C VAL A 279 -9.62 -5.84 12.72
N GLY A 280 -10.83 -5.98 13.28
CA GLY A 280 -11.85 -6.89 12.78
C GLY A 280 -12.29 -6.60 11.34
N LEU A 281 -12.32 -5.31 10.95
CA LEU A 281 -12.58 -4.90 9.57
C LEU A 281 -11.45 -5.38 8.65
N ILE A 282 -10.20 -5.25 9.09
CA ILE A 282 -9.03 -5.72 8.34
C ILE A 282 -9.09 -7.24 8.15
N ALA A 283 -9.37 -7.99 9.21
CA ALA A 283 -9.48 -9.44 9.16
C ALA A 283 -10.59 -9.88 8.18
N ALA A 284 -11.75 -9.23 8.22
CA ALA A 284 -12.83 -9.47 7.26
C ALA A 284 -12.39 -9.17 5.81
N MET A 285 -11.55 -8.14 5.62
CA MET A 285 -10.98 -7.81 4.31
C MET A 285 -9.90 -8.79 3.83
N GLN A 286 -9.20 -9.48 4.71
CA GLN A 286 -8.23 -10.52 4.34
C GLN A 286 -8.91 -11.87 4.06
N ALA A 287 -10.04 -12.15 4.71
CA ALA A 287 -10.83 -13.37 4.50
C ALA A 287 -11.62 -13.40 3.18
N GLN A 288 -11.40 -12.42 2.28
CA GLN A 288 -12.20 -12.25 1.07
C GLN A 288 -12.00 -13.39 0.07
N THR A 289 -13.09 -13.99 -0.37
CA THR A 289 -13.14 -14.81 -1.58
C THR A 289 -13.69 -13.98 -2.73
N THR A 290 -13.14 -14.18 -3.93
CA THR A 290 -13.63 -13.53 -5.14
C THR A 290 -15.06 -13.97 -5.40
N SER A 291 -16.01 -13.04 -5.32
CA SER A 291 -17.39 -13.31 -5.72
C SER A 291 -17.52 -13.07 -7.22
N PRO A 292 -17.88 -14.09 -8.02
CA PRO A 292 -18.17 -13.88 -9.43
C PRO A 292 -19.37 -12.94 -9.56
N GLU A 293 -19.35 -12.10 -10.59
CA GLU A 293 -20.46 -11.20 -10.87
C GLU A 293 -21.63 -12.01 -11.44
N VAL A 294 -22.69 -12.16 -10.64
CA VAL A 294 -23.88 -12.93 -11.02
C VAL A 294 -24.96 -11.97 -11.51
N GLY A 295 -25.27 -11.99 -12.81
CA GLY A 295 -26.38 -11.24 -13.38
C GLY A 295 -26.20 -10.87 -14.85
N ALA A 296 -27.29 -10.45 -15.49
CA ALA A 296 -27.22 -9.84 -16.81
C ALA A 296 -26.57 -8.45 -16.72
N PRO A 297 -25.79 -8.01 -17.75
CA PRO A 297 -25.24 -6.67 -17.78
C PRO A 297 -26.31 -5.60 -17.58
N ALA A 298 -26.19 -4.82 -16.50
CA ALA A 298 -27.08 -3.72 -16.16
C ALA A 298 -26.25 -2.46 -15.89
N PRO A 299 -26.80 -1.25 -16.00
CA PRO A 299 -26.01 -0.07 -15.68
C PRO A 299 -25.68 -0.04 -14.18
N SER A 300 -24.45 0.31 -13.84
CA SER A 300 -23.91 0.24 -12.49
C SER A 300 -23.20 1.55 -12.10
N THR A 301 -23.28 1.86 -10.81
CA THR A 301 -22.54 2.95 -10.17
C THR A 301 -21.87 2.40 -8.92
N GLN A 302 -20.64 2.84 -8.66
CA GLN A 302 -19.84 2.47 -7.50
C GLN A 302 -19.28 3.77 -6.89
N LEU A 303 -19.87 4.24 -5.79
CA LEU A 303 -19.36 5.38 -5.04
C LEU A 303 -18.07 4.97 -4.33
N ARG A 304 -16.93 5.48 -4.80
CA ARG A 304 -15.62 5.23 -4.20
C ARG A 304 -15.35 6.19 -3.04
N TRP A 305 -15.63 7.48 -3.25
CA TRP A 305 -15.31 8.49 -2.27
C TRP A 305 -16.41 9.53 -2.13
N LEU A 306 -16.67 9.90 -0.89
CA LEU A 306 -17.49 11.06 -0.52
C LEU A 306 -16.69 11.85 0.51
N SER A 307 -16.51 13.14 0.31
CA SER A 307 -16.15 14.08 1.38
C SER A 307 -17.36 14.96 1.61
N PHE A 308 -17.85 15.06 2.84
CA PHE A 308 -19.07 15.82 3.14
C PHE A 308 -18.89 16.67 4.39
N THR A 309 -19.01 17.98 4.25
CA THR A 309 -19.17 18.91 5.38
C THR A 309 -20.64 19.29 5.53
N ASP A 310 -21.25 19.72 4.42
CA ASP A 310 -22.67 20.05 4.29
C ASP A 310 -23.07 20.03 2.81
N ALA A 311 -24.35 20.29 2.50
CA ALA A 311 -24.85 20.29 1.12
C ALA A 311 -24.26 21.39 0.21
N SER A 312 -23.55 22.37 0.78
CA SER A 312 -22.82 23.41 0.03
C SER A 312 -21.32 23.09 -0.10
N ASN A 313 -20.82 22.04 0.55
CA ASN A 313 -19.40 21.70 0.64
C ASN A 313 -19.22 20.18 0.64
N TYR A 314 -19.15 19.60 -0.56
CA TYR A 314 -18.94 18.17 -0.73
C TYR A 314 -18.10 17.84 -1.97
N TYR A 315 -17.59 16.62 -2.00
CA TYR A 315 -16.91 16.03 -3.15
C TYR A 315 -17.31 14.58 -3.29
N ILE A 316 -17.69 14.18 -4.50
CA ILE A 316 -18.08 12.83 -4.87
C ILE A 316 -17.09 12.30 -5.91
N ARG A 317 -16.71 11.04 -5.76
CA ARG A 317 -16.02 10.26 -6.78
C ARG A 317 -16.69 8.91 -6.93
N ALA A 318 -17.15 8.62 -8.14
CA ALA A 318 -17.79 7.35 -8.48
C ALA A 318 -17.23 6.77 -9.78
N PHE A 319 -17.46 5.47 -9.98
CA PHE A 319 -17.28 4.81 -11.26
C PHE A 319 -18.62 4.34 -11.80
N GLU A 320 -18.88 4.62 -13.06
CA GLU A 320 -20.16 4.38 -13.71
C GLU A 320 -19.98 3.56 -14.97
N ALA A 321 -20.95 2.71 -15.26
CA ALA A 321 -21.01 1.98 -16.51
C ALA A 321 -22.47 1.84 -16.96
N THR A 322 -22.71 2.08 -18.25
CA THR A 322 -23.97 1.72 -18.91
C THR A 322 -24.11 0.20 -19.03
N ALA A 323 -25.32 -0.29 -19.34
CA ALA A 323 -25.52 -1.72 -19.63
C ALA A 323 -24.63 -2.21 -20.80
N GLY A 324 -24.46 -1.38 -21.82
CA GLY A 324 -23.58 -1.67 -22.96
C GLY A 324 -22.11 -1.74 -22.55
N GLN A 325 -21.64 -0.82 -21.70
CA GLN A 325 -20.27 -0.85 -21.17
C GLN A 325 -20.01 -2.06 -20.24
N ASN A 326 -21.03 -2.51 -19.50
CA ASN A 326 -20.96 -3.73 -18.70
C ASN A 326 -21.10 -5.02 -19.51
N THR A 327 -21.46 -4.94 -20.79
CA THR A 327 -21.50 -6.10 -21.69
C THR A 327 -20.08 -6.36 -22.19
N PRO A 328 -19.49 -7.56 -21.94
CA PRO A 328 -18.16 -7.87 -22.44
C PRO A 328 -18.07 -7.78 -23.97
N ASP A 329 -16.99 -7.19 -24.48
CA ASP A 329 -16.65 -7.19 -25.90
C ASP A 329 -16.14 -8.56 -26.36
N ALA A 330 -15.75 -8.67 -27.63
CA ALA A 330 -15.22 -9.91 -28.21
C ALA A 330 -13.93 -10.41 -27.52
N ASN A 331 -13.23 -9.57 -26.76
CA ASN A 331 -12.03 -9.90 -26.01
C ASN A 331 -12.31 -10.06 -24.50
N GLY A 332 -13.59 -10.09 -24.09
CA GLY A 332 -13.98 -10.18 -22.69
C GLY A 332 -13.78 -8.89 -21.89
N LYS A 333 -13.54 -7.75 -22.55
CA LYS A 333 -13.36 -6.45 -21.90
C LYS A 333 -14.70 -5.77 -21.65
N ARG A 334 -14.78 -5.09 -20.52
CA ARG A 334 -15.85 -4.19 -20.12
C ARG A 334 -15.29 -2.81 -19.92
N TYR A 335 -16.19 -1.84 -19.76
CA TYR A 335 -15.83 -0.44 -19.75
C TYR A 335 -16.50 0.32 -18.61
N PHE A 336 -15.89 1.42 -18.19
CA PHE A 336 -16.46 2.31 -17.18
C PHE A 336 -15.93 3.74 -17.35
N THR A 337 -16.63 4.72 -16.80
CA THR A 337 -16.22 6.12 -16.76
C THR A 337 -16.06 6.57 -15.31
N GLU A 338 -15.11 7.46 -15.05
CA GLU A 338 -14.95 8.10 -13.74
C GLU A 338 -15.84 9.34 -13.67
N PHE A 339 -16.69 9.40 -12.66
CA PHE A 339 -17.50 10.57 -12.33
C PHE A 339 -16.89 11.29 -11.12
N ARG A 340 -16.76 12.61 -11.22
CA ARG A 340 -16.38 13.46 -10.09
C ARG A 340 -17.24 14.71 -10.04
N GLU A 341 -17.64 15.05 -8.83
CA GLU A 341 -18.39 16.28 -8.55
C GLU A 341 -17.77 16.95 -7.33
N ARG A 342 -17.63 18.27 -7.38
CA ARG A 342 -17.15 19.04 -6.24
C ARG A 342 -17.96 20.32 -6.11
N VAL A 343 -18.48 20.57 -4.93
CA VAL A 343 -19.18 21.80 -4.58
C VAL A 343 -18.46 22.46 -3.41
N VAL A 344 -18.19 23.76 -3.52
CA VAL A 344 -17.57 24.58 -2.47
C VAL A 344 -18.35 25.87 -2.34
N GLY A 345 -18.88 26.16 -1.15
CA GLY A 345 -19.75 27.32 -0.92
C GLY A 345 -21.01 27.33 -1.80
N GLY A 346 -21.54 26.16 -2.14
CA GLY A 346 -22.72 26.00 -3.00
C GLY A 346 -22.45 26.22 -4.49
N GLN A 347 -21.18 26.35 -4.88
CA GLN A 347 -20.77 26.51 -6.28
C GLN A 347 -20.03 25.26 -6.76
N GLU A 348 -20.48 24.71 -7.89
CA GLU A 348 -19.77 23.64 -8.58
C GLU A 348 -18.36 24.09 -8.97
N GLN A 349 -17.38 23.24 -8.71
CA GLN A 349 -15.98 23.42 -9.07
C GLN A 349 -15.64 22.39 -10.15
N PRO A 350 -15.57 22.79 -11.43
CA PRO A 350 -15.24 21.87 -12.50
C PRO A 350 -13.92 21.17 -12.22
N TRP A 351 -13.96 19.84 -12.25
CA TRP A 351 -12.77 19.04 -12.09
C TRP A 351 -12.05 18.90 -13.43
N SER A 352 -10.72 19.04 -13.40
CA SER A 352 -9.85 18.70 -14.52
C SER A 352 -8.88 17.61 -14.08
N ARG A 353 -8.54 16.72 -15.01
CA ARG A 353 -7.51 15.71 -14.78
C ARG A 353 -6.15 16.26 -15.22
N PRO A 354 -5.25 16.64 -14.30
CA PRO A 354 -3.95 17.20 -14.67
C PRO A 354 -2.96 16.15 -15.20
N GLN A 355 -3.20 14.87 -14.95
CA GLN A 355 -2.30 13.77 -15.32
C GLN A 355 -2.22 13.61 -16.85
N VAL A 356 -0.99 13.59 -17.35
CA VAL A 356 -0.66 13.23 -18.73
C VAL A 356 0.21 11.98 -18.68
N TYR A 357 -0.29 10.86 -19.21
CA TYR A 357 0.33 9.56 -19.12
C TYR A 357 1.13 9.22 -20.36
N TRP A 358 2.28 8.58 -20.20
CA TRP A 358 2.96 7.88 -21.28
C TRP A 358 2.25 6.55 -21.56
N THR A 359 1.79 6.35 -22.80
CA THR A 359 1.07 5.13 -23.21
C THR A 359 1.98 4.06 -23.81
N GLY A 360 3.29 4.33 -23.88
CA GLY A 360 4.24 3.54 -24.69
C GLY A 360 4.51 4.15 -26.07
N SER A 361 3.65 5.05 -26.55
CA SER A 361 3.79 5.70 -27.87
C SER A 361 3.46 7.19 -27.87
N GLU A 362 2.62 7.68 -26.95
CA GLU A 362 2.20 9.08 -26.86
C GLU A 362 2.08 9.56 -25.41
N TRP A 363 2.17 10.88 -25.21
CA TRP A 363 1.81 11.54 -23.96
C TRP A 363 0.33 11.93 -23.97
N PHE A 364 -0.49 11.05 -23.42
CA PHE A 364 -1.95 11.13 -23.44
C PHE A 364 -2.50 11.93 -22.26
N ALA A 365 -3.06 13.11 -22.55
CA ALA A 365 -3.81 13.91 -21.59
C ALA A 365 -5.23 13.33 -21.47
N CYS A 366 -5.46 12.56 -20.42
CA CYS A 366 -6.66 11.73 -20.29
C CYS A 366 -7.93 12.58 -20.01
N PRO A 367 -8.89 12.68 -20.96
CA PRO A 367 -10.10 13.48 -20.81
C PRO A 367 -10.96 13.02 -19.64
N THR A 368 -11.62 13.92 -18.92
CA THR A 368 -12.39 13.58 -17.70
C THR A 368 -13.47 12.53 -17.94
N ASP A 369 -14.07 12.52 -19.13
CA ASP A 369 -15.07 11.58 -19.64
C ASP A 369 -14.50 10.33 -20.33
N PHE A 370 -13.18 10.12 -20.27
CA PHE A 370 -12.52 8.99 -20.91
C PHE A 370 -13.06 7.65 -20.40
N VAL A 371 -13.42 6.79 -21.34
CA VAL A 371 -13.93 5.44 -21.09
C VAL A 371 -12.75 4.49 -20.84
N GLN A 372 -12.68 4.00 -19.61
CA GLN A 372 -11.66 3.08 -19.10
C GLN A 372 -12.00 1.63 -19.45
N GLN A 373 -11.00 0.74 -19.37
CA GLN A 373 -11.19 -0.69 -19.64
C GLN A 373 -11.05 -1.52 -18.37
N THR A 374 -11.79 -2.61 -18.29
CA THR A 374 -11.60 -3.65 -17.28
C THR A 374 -11.85 -5.05 -17.85
N THR A 375 -11.13 -6.04 -17.34
CA THR A 375 -11.22 -7.45 -17.77
C THR A 375 -11.33 -8.32 -16.52
N SER A 376 -12.19 -9.34 -16.57
CA SER A 376 -12.23 -10.37 -15.52
C SER A 376 -11.15 -11.42 -15.78
N LEU A 377 -10.38 -11.75 -14.75
CA LEU A 377 -9.33 -12.77 -14.80
C LEU A 377 -9.87 -14.12 -14.31
N ALA A 378 -9.21 -15.20 -14.74
CA ALA A 378 -9.56 -16.56 -14.30
C ALA A 378 -9.40 -16.77 -12.78
N SER A 379 -8.56 -15.97 -12.12
CA SER A 379 -8.41 -15.92 -10.66
C SER A 379 -9.63 -15.36 -9.92
N GLY A 380 -10.63 -14.83 -10.64
CA GLY A 380 -11.76 -14.10 -10.07
C GLY A 380 -11.47 -12.62 -9.79
N GLU A 381 -10.27 -12.15 -10.10
CA GLU A 381 -9.87 -10.74 -10.03
C GLU A 381 -10.40 -9.94 -11.23
N THR A 382 -10.37 -8.61 -11.10
CA THR A 382 -10.52 -7.69 -12.24
C THR A 382 -9.21 -6.96 -12.49
N GLU A 383 -8.76 -6.90 -13.75
CA GLU A 383 -7.68 -6.01 -14.19
C GLU A 383 -8.29 -4.79 -14.86
N SER A 384 -7.80 -3.58 -14.57
CA SER A 384 -8.22 -2.34 -15.21
C SER A 384 -7.06 -1.67 -15.92
N LEU A 385 -7.32 -1.13 -17.11
CA LEU A 385 -6.41 -0.23 -17.82
C LEU A 385 -7.00 1.18 -17.78
N TYR A 386 -6.42 2.00 -16.92
CA TYR A 386 -6.85 3.36 -16.64
C TYR A 386 -5.99 4.38 -17.42
N CYS A 387 -6.65 5.30 -18.12
CA CYS A 387 -6.06 6.32 -18.97
C CYS A 387 -5.01 5.77 -19.97
N LYS A 388 -5.28 4.57 -20.52
CA LYS A 388 -4.39 3.82 -21.44
C LYS A 388 -3.02 3.45 -20.88
N SER A 389 -2.75 3.62 -19.58
CA SER A 389 -1.39 3.47 -19.04
C SER A 389 -1.35 2.79 -17.68
N LEU A 390 -2.18 3.21 -16.72
CA LEU A 390 -2.15 2.66 -15.37
C LEU A 390 -2.87 1.32 -15.32
N VAL A 391 -2.15 0.26 -14.99
CA VAL A 391 -2.71 -1.09 -14.85
C VAL A 391 -2.87 -1.42 -13.37
N SER A 392 -4.07 -1.84 -13.00
CA SER A 392 -4.38 -2.24 -11.62
C SER A 392 -5.16 -3.54 -11.60
N ARG A 393 -4.84 -4.44 -10.68
CA ARG A 393 -5.64 -5.63 -10.37
C ARG A 393 -6.42 -5.41 -9.09
N ALA A 394 -7.62 -5.95 -9.00
CA ALA A 394 -8.43 -5.84 -7.81
C ALA A 394 -9.08 -7.17 -7.45
N LYS A 395 -8.92 -7.55 -6.18
CA LYS A 395 -9.75 -8.54 -5.48
C LYS A 395 -10.85 -7.79 -4.75
N GLN A 396 -12.06 -8.35 -4.70
CA GLN A 396 -13.15 -7.75 -3.96
C GLN A 396 -14.06 -8.78 -3.30
N SER A 397 -14.67 -8.36 -2.20
CA SER A 397 -15.84 -8.99 -1.59
C SER A 397 -16.99 -7.99 -1.55
N VAL A 398 -18.21 -8.52 -1.48
CA VAL A 398 -19.43 -7.71 -1.44
C VAL A 398 -20.26 -8.13 -0.25
N ARG A 399 -20.56 -7.17 0.64
CA ARG A 399 -21.44 -7.35 1.79
C ARG A 399 -22.81 -6.75 1.50
N ASN A 400 -23.86 -7.50 1.76
CA ASN A 400 -25.21 -6.96 1.78
C ASN A 400 -25.38 -6.08 3.03
N ILE A 401 -25.78 -4.83 2.82
CA ILE A 401 -26.01 -3.85 3.89
C ILE A 401 -27.46 -3.37 3.95
N ALA A 402 -28.36 -3.96 3.16
CA ALA A 402 -29.77 -3.64 3.18
C ALA A 402 -30.37 -3.81 4.58
N GLY A 403 -31.17 -2.84 5.02
CA GLY A 403 -31.77 -2.81 6.35
C GLY A 403 -30.82 -2.39 7.48
N LEU A 404 -29.51 -2.26 7.23
CA LEU A 404 -28.56 -1.75 8.22
C LEU A 404 -28.64 -0.22 8.30
N LYS A 405 -28.40 0.35 9.49
CA LYS A 405 -28.42 1.79 9.70
C LYS A 405 -27.29 2.46 8.91
N MET A 406 -27.61 3.57 8.24
CA MET A 406 -26.62 4.33 7.48
C MET A 406 -25.47 4.81 8.38
N ARG A 407 -25.79 5.26 9.59
CA ARG A 407 -24.82 5.71 10.59
C ARG A 407 -23.77 4.65 10.92
N ASP A 408 -24.19 3.40 11.06
CA ASP A 408 -23.31 2.31 11.47
C ASP A 408 -22.32 1.98 10.35
N ILE A 409 -22.80 1.90 9.11
CA ILE A 409 -21.95 1.65 7.94
C ILE A 409 -21.01 2.83 7.67
N VAL A 410 -21.45 4.08 7.81
CA VAL A 410 -20.56 5.24 7.68
C VAL A 410 -19.49 5.23 8.79
N THR A 411 -19.85 4.83 10.01
CA THR A 411 -18.89 4.66 11.12
C THR A 411 -17.87 3.56 10.80
N GLU A 412 -18.33 2.44 10.23
CA GLU A 412 -17.46 1.34 9.80
C GLU A 412 -16.50 1.75 8.69
N ILE A 413 -16.99 2.42 7.64
CA ILE A 413 -16.14 2.90 6.55
C ILE A 413 -15.06 3.84 7.10
N ARG A 414 -15.45 4.75 8.01
CA ARG A 414 -14.55 5.73 8.63
C ARG A 414 -13.56 5.14 9.63
N SER A 415 -13.81 3.96 10.17
CA SER A 415 -12.91 3.31 11.12
C SER A 415 -11.75 2.58 10.45
N ALA A 416 -11.80 2.42 9.11
CA ALA A 416 -10.76 1.79 8.34
C ALA A 416 -9.40 2.50 8.54
N PRO A 417 -8.36 1.78 9.00
CA PRO A 417 -7.08 2.40 9.36
C PRO A 417 -6.22 2.82 8.15
N TRP A 418 -6.56 2.32 6.97
CA TRP A 418 -5.83 2.56 5.73
C TRP A 418 -6.12 3.92 5.10
N GLN A 419 -5.41 4.21 4.01
CA GLN A 419 -5.70 5.32 3.12
C GLN A 419 -6.20 4.80 1.77
N ASP A 420 -7.19 5.48 1.20
CA ASP A 420 -7.46 5.36 -0.23
C ASP A 420 -6.30 6.00 -1.00
N SER A 421 -5.82 5.31 -2.04
CA SER A 421 -4.64 5.71 -2.81
C SER A 421 -4.72 7.08 -3.49
N ALA A 422 -5.92 7.66 -3.59
CA ALA A 422 -6.14 8.91 -4.30
C ALA A 422 -6.84 9.98 -3.45
N ASP A 423 -7.68 9.58 -2.50
CA ASP A 423 -8.53 10.50 -1.75
C ASP A 423 -8.17 10.58 -0.24
N GLY A 424 -7.29 9.69 0.25
CA GLY A 424 -6.65 9.79 1.57
C GLY A 424 -7.30 8.97 2.69
N SER A 425 -7.18 9.45 3.94
CA SER A 425 -7.65 8.70 5.13
C SER A 425 -9.17 8.53 5.15
N PHE A 426 -9.63 7.30 5.38
CA PHE A 426 -11.05 6.98 5.54
C PHE A 426 -11.71 7.69 6.73
N ALA A 427 -10.95 8.17 7.71
CA ALA A 427 -11.48 9.03 8.77
C ALA A 427 -12.11 10.33 8.23
N ASN A 428 -11.82 10.72 6.99
CA ASN A 428 -12.43 11.85 6.29
C ASN A 428 -13.49 11.43 5.26
N TRP A 429 -13.81 10.14 5.17
CA TRP A 429 -14.83 9.62 4.26
C TRP A 429 -16.24 9.93 4.79
N GLY A 430 -17.11 10.32 3.89
CA GLY A 430 -18.53 10.52 4.12
C GLY A 430 -18.88 11.67 5.08
N PRO A 431 -20.16 11.76 5.48
CA PRO A 431 -20.59 12.64 6.54
C PRO A 431 -20.04 12.18 7.90
N ARG A 432 -20.01 13.08 8.89
CA ARG A 432 -19.89 12.64 10.28
C ARG A 432 -21.14 11.82 10.64
N PRO A 433 -21.02 10.72 11.42
CA PRO A 433 -22.16 9.83 11.71
C PRO A 433 -23.38 10.55 12.33
N ASP A 434 -23.16 11.62 13.09
CA ASP A 434 -24.20 12.45 13.72
C ASP A 434 -24.98 13.34 12.73
N GLN A 435 -24.46 13.56 11.51
CA GLN A 435 -25.15 14.28 10.44
C GLN A 435 -26.20 13.43 9.72
N LEU A 436 -26.20 12.11 9.94
CA LEU A 436 -27.21 11.20 9.40
C LEU A 436 -28.37 11.02 10.38
N PRO A 437 -29.62 10.90 9.91
CA PRO A 437 -30.73 10.59 10.80
C PRO A 437 -30.55 9.22 11.47
N ALA A 438 -30.87 9.12 12.76
CA ALA A 438 -30.47 8.00 13.61
C ALA A 438 -31.05 6.63 13.21
N GLU A 439 -32.23 6.62 12.59
CA GLU A 439 -32.96 5.39 12.24
C GLU A 439 -33.01 5.13 10.73
N THR A 440 -32.36 5.97 9.91
CA THR A 440 -32.35 5.74 8.46
C THR A 440 -31.51 4.52 8.13
N THR A 441 -32.10 3.58 7.40
CA THR A 441 -31.45 2.34 6.96
C THR A 441 -31.23 2.34 5.45
N PHE A 442 -30.25 1.56 4.99
CA PHE A 442 -30.09 1.30 3.57
C PHE A 442 -31.27 0.48 3.00
N PRO A 443 -31.74 0.81 1.78
CA PRO A 443 -32.81 0.07 1.13
C PRO A 443 -32.38 -1.32 0.63
N SER A 444 -33.35 -2.11 0.16
CA SER A 444 -33.09 -3.42 -0.46
C SER A 444 -32.16 -3.28 -1.67
N GLY A 445 -31.19 -4.20 -1.79
CA GLY A 445 -30.20 -4.20 -2.85
C GLY A 445 -28.97 -3.32 -2.61
N SER A 446 -28.88 -2.64 -1.46
CA SER A 446 -27.68 -1.91 -1.05
C SER A 446 -26.54 -2.85 -0.67
N THR A 447 -25.36 -2.57 -1.21
CA THR A 447 -24.13 -3.32 -0.89
C THR A 447 -22.95 -2.40 -0.62
N LEU A 448 -22.04 -2.87 0.23
CA LEU A 448 -20.71 -2.32 0.45
C LEU A 448 -19.70 -3.33 -0.06
N SER A 449 -18.82 -2.90 -0.96
CA SER A 449 -17.69 -3.70 -1.42
C SER A 449 -16.41 -3.25 -0.73
N TYR A 450 -15.60 -4.22 -0.32
CA TYR A 450 -14.23 -4.00 0.14
C TYR A 450 -13.30 -4.54 -0.94
N ARG A 451 -12.28 -3.77 -1.31
CA ARG A 451 -11.42 -4.08 -2.44
C ARG A 451 -9.96 -3.92 -2.04
N THR A 452 -9.17 -4.94 -2.35
CA THR A 452 -7.70 -4.84 -2.36
C THR A 452 -7.29 -4.57 -3.80
N VAL A 453 -6.62 -3.45 -4.03
CA VAL A 453 -6.19 -3.00 -5.35
C VAL A 453 -4.67 -3.00 -5.42
N THR A 454 -4.11 -3.75 -6.36
CA THR A 454 -2.69 -3.75 -6.67
C THR A 454 -2.48 -2.96 -7.95
N ASP A 455 -1.94 -1.75 -7.83
CA ASP A 455 -1.39 -1.02 -8.97
C ASP A 455 -0.09 -1.71 -9.37
N LEU A 456 0.05 -2.12 -10.63
CA LEU A 456 1.21 -2.89 -11.09
C LEU A 456 2.47 -2.03 -11.33
N GLY A 457 2.33 -0.71 -11.22
CA GLY A 457 3.41 0.25 -11.42
C GLY A 457 3.92 0.32 -12.87
N GLY A 458 5.02 1.05 -13.05
CA GLY A 458 5.72 1.18 -14.32
C GLY A 458 5.14 2.22 -15.29
N SER A 459 4.02 2.83 -14.95
CA SER A 459 3.40 3.91 -15.72
C SER A 459 4.09 5.24 -15.45
N ASP A 460 4.58 5.90 -16.50
CA ASP A 460 5.14 7.24 -16.40
C ASP A 460 4.05 8.29 -16.66
N TYR A 461 4.04 9.36 -15.88
CA TYR A 461 3.14 10.51 -16.10
C TYR A 461 3.73 11.79 -15.54
N TYR A 462 3.19 12.93 -15.97
CA TYR A 462 3.44 14.21 -15.34
C TYR A 462 2.13 14.95 -15.06
N LEU A 463 2.19 15.91 -14.15
CA LEU A 463 1.05 16.77 -13.84
C LEU A 463 1.20 18.09 -14.61
N SER A 464 0.26 18.36 -15.52
CA SER A 464 0.30 19.52 -16.42
C SER A 464 -0.10 20.86 -15.78
N ASN A 465 -0.48 20.86 -14.51
CA ASN A 465 -0.89 22.07 -13.79
C ASN A 465 0.31 22.95 -13.39
N ASN A 466 0.04 24.24 -13.11
CA ASN A 466 1.09 25.22 -12.81
C ASN A 466 1.91 24.88 -11.55
N ALA A 467 1.29 24.23 -10.55
CA ALA A 467 1.97 23.84 -9.31
C ALA A 467 3.05 22.76 -9.53
N ASN A 468 2.98 22.02 -10.64
CA ASN A 468 3.93 20.96 -10.98
C ASN A 468 4.90 21.34 -12.10
N ARG A 469 4.95 22.62 -12.47
CA ARG A 469 6.03 23.12 -13.33
C ARG A 469 7.32 23.17 -12.52
N ALA A 470 8.39 22.66 -13.10
CA ALA A 470 9.72 22.90 -12.58
C ALA A 470 10.09 24.36 -12.89
N THR A 471 10.21 25.15 -11.83
CA THR A 471 10.51 26.59 -11.91
C THR A 471 11.92 26.87 -11.39
N ILE A 472 12.53 27.92 -11.91
CA ILE A 472 13.82 28.47 -11.45
C ILE A 472 13.67 29.97 -11.18
N ALA A 473 14.52 30.51 -10.30
CA ALA A 473 14.52 31.94 -10.07
C ALA A 473 14.91 32.70 -11.35
N ARG A 474 14.51 33.97 -11.43
CA ARG A 474 14.85 34.79 -12.58
C ARG A 474 16.34 35.14 -12.55
N ALA A 475 16.93 35.29 -13.73
CA ALA A 475 18.36 35.61 -13.87
C ALA A 475 18.72 36.98 -13.25
N ASP A 476 17.77 37.93 -13.24
CA ASP A 476 17.91 39.26 -12.62
C ASP A 476 17.73 39.24 -11.09
N ALA A 477 17.25 38.13 -10.51
CA ALA A 477 17.04 37.98 -9.07
C ALA A 477 17.32 36.53 -8.60
N PRO A 478 18.57 36.04 -8.74
CA PRO A 478 18.92 34.63 -8.52
C PRO A 478 18.71 34.14 -7.09
N ASN A 479 18.72 35.07 -6.13
CA ASN A 479 18.55 34.76 -4.71
C ASN A 479 17.14 35.07 -4.19
N ASN A 480 16.15 35.37 -5.06
CA ASN A 480 14.81 35.71 -4.62
C ASN A 480 14.09 34.48 -4.01
N PRO A 481 13.81 34.48 -2.70
CA PRO A 481 13.12 33.36 -2.06
C PRO A 481 11.62 33.30 -2.41
N ASP A 482 11.06 34.34 -3.04
CA ASP A 482 9.66 34.36 -3.46
C ASP A 482 9.44 33.55 -4.75
N SER A 483 8.99 32.30 -4.56
CA SER A 483 8.69 31.37 -5.65
C SER A 483 7.57 31.83 -6.59
N SER A 484 6.76 32.82 -6.20
CA SER A 484 5.72 33.38 -7.09
C SER A 484 6.30 34.16 -8.28
N THR A 485 7.53 34.63 -8.15
CA THR A 485 8.25 35.37 -9.20
C THR A 485 9.08 34.47 -10.12
N TRP A 486 9.17 33.18 -9.80
CA TRP A 486 9.98 32.21 -10.55
C TRP A 486 9.34 31.90 -11.90
N ARG A 487 10.18 31.55 -12.88
CA ARG A 487 9.73 31.24 -14.25
C ARG A 487 9.80 29.75 -14.53
N SER A 488 8.99 29.30 -15.50
CA SER A 488 9.17 27.97 -16.09
C SER A 488 10.54 27.85 -16.77
N ALA A 489 11.11 26.65 -16.75
CA ALA A 489 12.41 26.35 -17.31
C ALA A 489 12.34 25.17 -18.28
N THR A 490 13.21 25.21 -19.29
CA THR A 490 13.60 24.00 -20.03
C THR A 490 14.38 23.06 -19.11
N LEU A 491 14.52 21.79 -19.47
CA LEU A 491 15.20 20.79 -18.65
C LEU A 491 16.68 21.15 -18.48
N ALA A 492 17.31 21.70 -19.52
CA ALA A 492 18.68 22.16 -19.47
C ALA A 492 18.87 23.32 -18.47
N GLU A 493 17.99 24.33 -18.53
CA GLU A 493 18.01 25.44 -17.56
C GLU A 493 17.74 24.96 -16.13
N PHE A 494 16.81 24.01 -15.97
CA PHE A 494 16.47 23.43 -14.68
C PHE A 494 17.65 22.67 -14.05
N ILE A 495 18.34 21.83 -14.84
CA ILE A 495 19.53 21.10 -14.42
C ILE A 495 20.65 22.07 -14.01
N ALA A 496 20.95 23.05 -14.86
CA ALA A 496 22.01 24.01 -14.61
C ALA A 496 21.77 24.84 -13.34
N TRP A 497 20.50 25.20 -13.06
CA TRP A 497 20.15 25.97 -11.87
C TRP A 497 20.25 25.15 -10.58
N ASN A 498 19.86 23.88 -10.64
CA ASN A 498 19.79 23.00 -9.48
C ASN A 498 21.06 22.15 -9.35
N ALA A 499 22.25 22.76 -9.44
CA ALA A 499 23.51 22.04 -9.42
C ALA A 499 23.92 21.50 -8.02
N GLY A 500 23.37 22.06 -6.95
CA GLY A 500 23.80 21.77 -5.58
C GLY A 500 25.31 22.00 -5.42
N ASP A 501 26.00 21.08 -4.75
CA ASP A 501 27.45 21.10 -4.55
C ASP A 501 28.27 20.52 -5.74
N PHE A 502 27.63 20.25 -6.89
CA PHE A 502 28.36 20.11 -8.15
C PHE A 502 28.81 21.46 -8.72
N ALA A 503 28.19 22.56 -8.28
CA ALA A 503 28.66 23.89 -8.63
C ALA A 503 30.03 24.14 -7.95
N PRO A 504 31.03 24.66 -8.68
CA PRO A 504 32.41 24.77 -8.18
C PRO A 504 32.59 25.64 -6.93
N ASN A 505 31.60 26.47 -6.58
CA ASN A 505 31.64 27.39 -5.44
C ASN A 505 30.53 27.09 -4.40
N VAL A 506 29.99 25.87 -4.39
CA VAL A 506 28.97 25.44 -3.42
C VAL A 506 29.51 24.22 -2.69
N SER A 507 29.74 24.34 -1.38
CA SER A 507 30.07 23.17 -0.56
C SER A 507 28.79 22.40 -0.20
N ALA A 508 28.92 21.16 0.27
CA ALA A 508 27.78 20.40 0.80
C ALA A 508 27.05 21.15 1.94
N ALA A 509 27.80 21.94 2.72
CA ALA A 509 27.27 22.78 3.80
C ALA A 509 26.50 24.03 3.32
N ASP A 510 26.54 24.32 2.01
CA ASP A 510 25.84 25.43 1.36
C ASP A 510 24.69 24.96 0.47
N VAL A 511 24.34 23.67 0.49
CA VAL A 511 23.22 23.13 -0.28
C VAL A 511 21.90 23.54 0.36
N HIS A 512 20.99 24.13 -0.42
CA HIS A 512 19.66 24.55 0.03
C HIS A 512 18.65 24.64 -1.14
N GLY A 513 17.40 24.96 -0.83
CA GLY A 513 16.28 24.94 -1.80
C GLY A 513 16.36 25.92 -2.98
N ASN A 514 17.38 26.78 -3.08
CA ASN A 514 17.56 27.65 -4.27
C ASN A 514 18.60 27.10 -5.25
N ASN A 515 19.56 26.28 -4.79
CA ASN A 515 20.60 25.68 -5.62
C ASN A 515 20.42 24.17 -5.79
N ALA A 516 19.49 23.54 -5.06
CA ALA A 516 19.07 22.16 -5.24
C ALA A 516 17.54 22.08 -5.25
N ARG A 517 17.00 21.11 -6.01
CA ARG A 517 15.55 20.96 -6.13
C ARG A 517 15.00 20.21 -4.95
N VAL A 518 14.04 20.81 -4.22
CA VAL A 518 13.19 20.07 -3.28
C VAL A 518 12.28 19.10 -4.05
N LEU A 519 12.41 17.82 -3.73
CA LEU A 519 11.56 16.76 -4.27
C LEU A 519 10.39 16.47 -3.33
N VAL A 520 10.69 16.32 -2.04
CA VAL A 520 9.73 15.89 -1.02
C VAL A 520 9.98 16.69 0.26
N GLY A 521 8.90 17.12 0.92
CA GLY A 521 8.93 17.64 2.29
C GLY A 521 8.04 16.78 3.20
N ARG A 522 8.57 16.36 4.33
CA ARG A 522 7.87 15.57 5.37
C ARG A 522 7.71 16.42 6.61
N ARG A 523 6.47 16.79 6.95
CA ARG A 523 6.14 17.57 8.16
C ARG A 523 5.63 16.70 9.31
N ASP A 524 5.48 15.42 9.03
CA ASP A 524 5.06 14.33 9.91
C ASP A 524 6.26 13.64 10.58
N TYR A 525 7.48 14.13 10.38
CA TYR A 525 8.68 13.56 10.98
C TYR A 525 8.76 13.89 12.48
N LEU A 526 8.97 12.84 13.28
CA LEU A 526 9.31 12.95 14.70
C LEU A 526 10.78 12.55 14.87
N LYS A 527 11.50 13.32 15.67
CA LYS A 527 12.86 12.94 16.10
C LYS A 527 12.80 11.69 17.00
N PRO A 528 13.93 11.00 17.22
CA PRO A 528 13.98 9.86 18.15
C PRO A 528 13.49 10.17 19.56
N ASP A 529 13.58 11.42 20.01
CA ASP A 529 13.07 11.88 21.31
C ASP A 529 11.56 12.24 21.31
N GLY A 530 10.89 12.05 20.18
CA GLY A 530 9.47 12.37 19.98
C GLY A 530 9.19 13.84 19.64
N SER A 531 10.19 14.71 19.59
CA SER A 531 9.99 16.12 19.23
C SER A 531 9.64 16.28 17.73
N ALA A 532 8.76 17.24 17.43
CA ALA A 532 8.30 17.50 16.07
C ALA A 532 9.38 18.22 15.25
N ALA A 533 9.67 17.71 14.06
CA ALA A 533 10.60 18.29 13.11
C ALA A 533 10.07 18.12 11.67
N TYR A 534 10.82 18.56 10.67
CA TYR A 534 10.50 18.26 9.29
C TYR A 534 11.76 17.82 8.52
N LYS A 535 11.57 16.92 7.55
CA LYS A 535 12.61 16.56 6.58
C LYS A 535 12.33 17.18 5.23
N ARG A 536 13.37 17.56 4.51
CA ARG A 536 13.32 17.87 3.07
C ARG A 536 14.33 17.00 2.35
N TYR A 537 13.86 16.34 1.30
CA TYR A 537 14.72 15.58 0.40
C TYR A 537 14.88 16.36 -0.89
N MET A 538 16.13 16.56 -1.28
CA MET A 538 16.50 17.42 -2.41
C MET A 538 17.42 16.68 -3.38
N VAL A 539 17.54 17.22 -4.59
CA VAL A 539 18.47 16.72 -5.61
C VAL A 539 19.25 17.86 -6.26
N GLY A 540 20.56 17.64 -6.42
CA GLY A 540 21.46 18.46 -7.21
C GLY A 540 21.92 17.68 -8.45
N PHE A 541 22.14 18.38 -9.56
CA PHE A 541 22.52 17.77 -10.83
C PHE A 541 23.90 18.23 -11.29
N GLU A 542 24.72 17.29 -11.74
CA GLU A 542 25.94 17.61 -12.48
C GLU A 542 25.56 18.10 -13.87
N ASN A 543 25.88 19.35 -14.19
CA ASN A 543 25.65 19.89 -15.52
C ASN A 543 26.77 19.49 -16.49
N GLY A 544 26.47 18.62 -17.45
CA GLY A 544 27.47 18.02 -18.34
C GLY A 544 28.16 16.81 -17.70
N GLY A 545 29.29 16.37 -18.26
CA GLY A 545 30.07 15.25 -17.69
C GLY A 545 29.33 13.90 -17.71
N GLU A 546 29.34 13.19 -16.59
CA GLU A 546 28.77 11.83 -16.42
C GLU A 546 27.27 11.83 -16.09
N GLN A 547 26.62 12.99 -16.08
CA GLN A 547 25.20 13.15 -15.73
C GLN A 547 24.88 12.58 -14.34
N ARG A 548 25.66 12.98 -13.32
CA ARG A 548 25.44 12.54 -11.94
C ARG A 548 24.33 13.35 -11.24
N ALA A 549 23.63 12.72 -10.31
CA ALA A 549 22.66 13.35 -9.42
C ALA A 549 23.02 13.05 -7.96
N ARG A 550 23.02 14.07 -7.11
CA ARG A 550 23.28 13.93 -5.67
C ARG A 550 22.02 14.26 -4.89
N PHE A 551 21.57 13.32 -4.09
CA PHE A 551 20.41 13.49 -3.23
C PHE A 551 20.85 13.88 -1.83
N TYR A 552 20.05 14.75 -1.21
CA TYR A 552 20.30 15.27 0.13
C TYR A 552 19.08 15.06 1.02
N GLU A 553 19.33 14.78 2.29
CA GLU A 553 18.36 14.86 3.37
C GLU A 553 18.70 16.07 4.23
N CYS A 554 17.71 16.92 4.49
CA CYS A 554 17.86 18.08 5.36
C CYS A 554 16.81 18.02 6.47
N GLU A 555 17.21 18.29 7.70
CA GLU A 555 16.31 18.42 8.83
C GLU A 555 16.07 19.90 9.19
N GLY A 556 14.83 20.26 9.51
CA GLY A 556 14.52 21.57 10.08
C GLY A 556 13.60 21.48 11.29
N ASP A 557 13.53 22.57 12.04
CA ASP A 557 12.79 22.67 13.30
C ASP A 557 11.39 23.30 13.07
N MET A 558 10.35 22.62 13.55
CA MET A 558 8.96 23.09 13.46
C MET A 558 8.66 24.33 14.31
N SER A 559 9.46 24.63 15.34
CA SER A 559 9.31 25.82 16.20
C SER A 559 9.63 27.14 15.49
N THR A 560 10.23 27.09 14.30
CA THR A 560 10.62 28.27 13.49
C THR A 560 9.57 28.67 12.43
N LEU A 561 8.39 28.04 12.43
CA LEU A 561 7.27 28.39 11.54
C LEU A 561 6.71 29.80 11.86
N PRO A 562 6.30 30.60 10.85
CA PRO A 562 5.96 30.23 9.47
C PRO A 562 7.06 30.46 8.42
N ASN A 563 8.25 30.91 8.80
CA ASN A 563 9.15 31.62 7.87
C ASN A 563 10.02 30.75 6.94
N ASN A 564 9.84 29.41 6.90
CA ASN A 564 10.57 28.49 5.99
C ASN A 564 12.11 28.59 5.99
N ARG A 565 12.68 29.39 6.90
CA ARG A 565 14.09 29.50 7.25
C ARG A 565 14.18 28.82 8.61
N THR A 566 14.72 27.63 8.72
CA THR A 566 16.13 27.41 8.37
C THR A 566 16.40 25.93 8.14
N LEU A 567 16.81 25.56 6.92
CA LEU A 567 17.70 24.41 6.73
C LEU A 567 19.12 24.75 7.17
N PHE A 568 19.28 25.68 8.11
CA PHE A 568 20.55 26.28 8.49
C PHE A 568 20.62 26.41 10.01
N ILE A 569 21.54 25.70 10.66
CA ILE A 569 21.82 25.87 12.09
C ILE A 569 23.15 26.62 12.18
N ASN A 570 23.15 27.78 12.83
CA ASN A 570 24.33 28.65 12.95
C ASN A 570 24.98 29.01 11.59
N GLY A 571 24.17 29.19 10.54
CA GLY A 571 24.64 29.52 9.20
C GLY A 571 25.14 28.33 8.37
N VAL A 572 25.07 27.10 8.90
CA VAL A 572 25.49 25.87 8.21
C VAL A 572 24.28 25.07 7.79
N SER A 573 24.25 24.61 6.54
CA SER A 573 23.14 23.77 6.05
C SER A 573 23.01 22.49 6.87
N THR A 574 21.77 22.12 7.18
CA THR A 574 21.42 20.84 7.81
C THR A 574 21.36 19.68 6.81
N CYS A 575 21.64 19.97 5.55
CA CYS A 575 21.59 19.00 4.47
C CYS A 575 22.83 18.11 4.48
N LYS A 576 22.63 16.79 4.41
CA LYS A 576 23.67 15.79 4.19
C LYS A 576 23.40 15.04 2.89
N ALA A 577 24.45 14.69 2.15
CA ALA A 577 24.31 13.81 1.00
C ALA A 577 23.91 12.41 1.47
N ILE A 578 22.89 11.82 0.84
CA ILE A 578 22.36 10.48 1.18
C ILE A 578 22.51 9.47 0.05
N LEU A 579 22.64 9.94 -1.20
CA LEU A 579 22.84 9.08 -2.37
C LEU A 579 23.52 9.86 -3.48
N LEU A 580 24.54 9.26 -4.10
CA LEU A 580 25.05 9.66 -5.40
C LEU A 580 24.53 8.67 -6.44
N SER A 581 23.87 9.18 -7.47
CA SER A 581 23.24 8.42 -8.54
C SER A 581 23.65 9.00 -9.89
N ASN A 582 23.21 8.37 -10.97
CA ASN A 582 23.25 8.95 -12.31
C ASN A 582 21.83 9.29 -12.77
N TYR A 583 21.72 10.19 -13.73
CA TYR A 583 20.50 10.42 -14.47
C TYR A 583 20.73 10.26 -15.97
N SER A 584 19.65 10.00 -16.70
CA SER A 584 19.66 9.95 -18.16
C SER A 584 18.52 10.81 -18.70
N ILE A 585 18.70 11.35 -19.90
CA ILE A 585 17.64 12.09 -20.61
C ILE A 585 17.33 11.36 -21.91
N ALA A 586 16.09 10.89 -22.05
CA ALA A 586 15.61 10.21 -23.24
C ALA A 586 14.49 11.00 -23.90
N THR A 587 14.46 10.99 -25.25
CA THR A 587 13.31 11.51 -25.99
C THR A 587 12.22 10.45 -26.05
N GLN A 588 11.00 10.80 -25.63
CA GLN A 588 9.80 9.97 -25.72
C GLN A 588 8.70 10.76 -26.43
N ALA A 589 8.43 10.37 -27.67
CA ALA A 589 7.63 11.13 -28.62
C ALA A 589 8.10 12.60 -28.71
N ASP A 590 7.25 13.55 -28.31
CA ASP A 590 7.49 14.99 -28.36
C ASP A 590 8.04 15.58 -27.04
N ALA A 591 8.45 14.73 -26.08
CA ALA A 591 8.99 15.16 -24.79
C ALA A 591 10.41 14.64 -24.54
N LYS A 592 11.16 15.34 -23.69
CA LYS A 592 12.41 14.84 -23.08
C LYS A 592 12.13 14.41 -21.65
N VAL A 593 12.63 13.25 -21.25
CA VAL A 593 12.38 12.68 -19.93
C VAL A 593 13.69 12.41 -19.22
N LEU A 594 13.91 13.09 -18.09
CA LEU A 594 14.98 12.80 -17.16
C LEU A 594 14.56 11.71 -16.18
N ARG A 595 15.36 10.65 -16.07
CA ARG A 595 15.19 9.58 -15.07
C ARG A 595 16.47 9.37 -14.29
N PHE A 596 16.34 9.06 -13.00
CA PHE A 596 17.44 8.62 -12.17
C PHE A 596 17.66 7.11 -12.31
N THR A 597 18.91 6.66 -12.26
CA THR A 597 19.26 5.23 -12.23
C THR A 597 18.86 4.61 -10.89
N GLN A 598 19.03 5.38 -9.81
CA GLN A 598 18.64 5.02 -8.44
C GLN A 598 18.13 6.26 -7.70
N GLU A 599 17.16 6.06 -6.81
CA GLU A 599 16.65 7.08 -5.91
C GLU A 599 16.77 6.63 -4.44
N PRO A 600 16.88 7.57 -3.49
CA PRO A 600 16.82 7.22 -2.08
C PRO A 600 15.42 6.72 -1.72
N THR A 601 15.34 5.66 -0.93
CA THR A 601 14.08 5.09 -0.44
C THR A 601 13.23 6.14 0.29
N GLN A 602 13.84 7.13 0.94
CA GLN A 602 13.14 8.19 1.65
C GLN A 602 12.30 9.13 0.76
N LEU A 603 12.49 9.12 -0.57
CA LEU A 603 11.64 9.88 -1.50
C LEU A 603 10.23 9.30 -1.66
N ASN A 604 10.06 8.03 -1.33
CA ASN A 604 8.75 7.42 -1.30
C ASN A 604 8.02 7.96 -0.07
N VAL A 605 6.87 8.59 -0.28
CA VAL A 605 5.98 9.03 0.80
C VAL A 605 4.69 8.25 0.71
N SER A 606 4.02 8.06 1.85
CA SER A 606 2.83 7.20 2.01
C SER A 606 1.73 7.43 0.98
N ASN A 607 1.64 8.63 0.41
CA ASN A 607 0.53 9.02 -0.47
C ASN A 607 0.87 8.90 -1.97
N PHE A 608 2.14 8.68 -2.34
CA PHE A 608 2.61 8.61 -3.73
C PHE A 608 3.88 7.74 -3.80
N GLN A 609 3.73 6.42 -3.85
CA GLN A 609 4.86 5.49 -4.01
C GLN A 609 5.35 5.49 -5.47
N ASN A 610 6.02 6.54 -5.89
CA ASN A 610 6.45 6.73 -7.27
C ASN A 610 7.93 7.07 -7.32
N TYR A 611 8.62 6.64 -8.37
CA TYR A 611 9.92 7.24 -8.70
C TYR A 611 9.72 8.64 -9.26
N ARG A 612 10.65 9.55 -9.01
CA ARG A 612 10.64 10.90 -9.56
C ARG A 612 11.19 10.90 -10.99
N LEU A 613 10.57 11.68 -11.86
CA LEU A 613 11.14 12.02 -13.16
C LEU A 613 10.82 13.49 -13.51
N PHE A 614 11.47 14.01 -14.54
CA PHE A 614 11.18 15.34 -15.07
C PHE A 614 10.89 15.25 -16.56
N VAL A 615 9.80 15.87 -17.00
CA VAL A 615 9.34 15.82 -18.40
C VAL A 615 9.35 17.22 -18.98
N GLU A 616 10.23 17.49 -19.95
CA GLU A 616 10.16 18.71 -20.76
C GLU A 616 9.29 18.47 -21.98
N ARG A 617 8.24 19.29 -22.13
CA ARG A 617 7.37 19.28 -23.32
C ARG A 617 6.95 20.72 -23.64
N GLY A 618 7.08 21.11 -24.91
CA GLY A 618 6.80 22.50 -25.33
C GLY A 618 7.68 23.56 -24.65
N GLY A 619 8.93 23.22 -24.31
CA GLY A 619 9.87 24.12 -23.64
C GLY A 619 9.64 24.32 -22.13
N ILE A 620 8.70 23.58 -21.54
CA ILE A 620 8.40 23.63 -20.10
C ILE A 620 8.69 22.27 -19.49
N THR A 621 9.46 22.28 -18.40
CA THR A 621 9.70 21.10 -17.58
C THR A 621 8.63 20.93 -16.52
N TYR A 622 8.08 19.74 -16.41
CA TYR A 622 7.12 19.33 -15.40
C TYR A 622 7.74 18.30 -14.48
N ILE A 623 7.31 18.32 -13.23
CA ILE A 623 7.53 17.25 -12.27
C ILE A 623 6.65 16.09 -12.71
N GLY A 624 7.28 14.94 -12.94
CA GLY A 624 6.58 13.70 -13.24
C GLY A 624 7.00 12.56 -12.32
N TYR A 625 6.39 11.43 -12.58
CA TYR A 625 6.36 10.28 -11.71
C TYR A 625 6.36 9.00 -12.55
N ARG A 626 7.00 7.95 -12.03
CA ARG A 626 6.79 6.58 -12.47
C ARG A 626 6.20 5.80 -11.31
N ASP A 627 4.95 5.34 -11.43
CA ASP A 627 4.30 4.64 -10.33
C ASP A 627 5.06 3.35 -9.98
N LYS A 628 5.17 3.03 -8.68
CA LYS A 628 5.66 1.73 -8.22
C LYS A 628 4.50 0.76 -8.10
N GLN A 629 4.82 -0.52 -8.02
CA GLN A 629 3.82 -1.48 -7.60
C GLN A 629 3.37 -1.13 -6.17
N MET A 630 2.08 -1.01 -5.95
CA MET A 630 1.53 -0.73 -4.62
C MET A 630 0.22 -1.46 -4.41
N VAL A 631 0.03 -1.98 -3.21
CA VAL A 631 -1.26 -2.48 -2.74
C VAL A 631 -1.96 -1.32 -2.06
N SER A 632 -3.26 -1.16 -2.26
CA SER A 632 -4.12 -0.21 -1.56
C SER A 632 -5.48 -0.82 -1.28
N ASN A 633 -6.24 -0.19 -0.38
CA ASN A 633 -7.55 -0.66 0.03
C ASN A 633 -8.61 0.36 -0.35
N GLN A 634 -9.76 -0.12 -0.83
CA GLN A 634 -10.89 0.72 -1.21
C GLN A 634 -12.18 0.15 -0.64
N GLN A 635 -13.12 1.04 -0.35
CA GLN A 635 -14.47 0.71 0.07
C GLN A 635 -15.43 1.40 -0.89
N ARG A 636 -16.40 0.67 -1.47
CA ARG A 636 -17.34 1.26 -2.42
C ARG A 636 -18.77 0.84 -2.16
N LEU A 637 -19.65 1.83 -2.03
CA LEU A 637 -21.09 1.62 -2.02
C LEU A 637 -21.59 1.43 -3.45
N ASN A 638 -22.46 0.46 -3.70
CA ASN A 638 -23.15 0.37 -4.98
C ASN A 638 -24.13 1.55 -5.18
N GLY A 639 -24.62 1.73 -6.40
CA GLY A 639 -25.53 2.84 -6.74
C GLY A 639 -26.72 2.96 -5.79
N THR A 640 -27.42 1.86 -5.51
CA THR A 640 -28.57 1.84 -4.59
C THR A 640 -28.22 2.37 -3.20
N ALA A 641 -27.06 2.00 -2.65
CA ALA A 641 -26.62 2.50 -1.35
C ALA A 641 -26.13 3.95 -1.42
N ALA A 642 -25.40 4.31 -2.48
CA ALA A 642 -24.91 5.66 -2.70
C ALA A 642 -26.06 6.68 -2.81
N ASP A 643 -27.06 6.39 -3.64
CA ASP A 643 -28.22 7.26 -3.86
C ASP A 643 -29.00 7.49 -2.56
N ALA A 644 -29.21 6.42 -1.78
CA ALA A 644 -29.90 6.52 -0.50
C ALA A 644 -29.11 7.37 0.51
N LEU A 645 -27.79 7.22 0.56
CA LEU A 645 -26.92 8.01 1.43
C LEU A 645 -26.93 9.49 1.02
N LEU A 646 -26.79 9.79 -0.27
CA LEU A 646 -26.79 11.15 -0.80
C LEU A 646 -28.15 11.84 -0.55
N ALA A 647 -29.25 11.14 -0.78
CA ALA A 647 -30.60 11.64 -0.48
C ALA A 647 -30.78 11.94 1.01
N ALA A 648 -30.26 11.09 1.91
CA ALA A 648 -30.29 11.33 3.36
C ALA A 648 -29.48 12.57 3.79
N LEU A 649 -28.55 13.02 2.96
CA LEU A 649 -27.73 14.22 3.15
C LEU A 649 -28.31 15.46 2.44
N GLY A 650 -29.44 15.31 1.73
CA GLY A 650 -30.05 16.39 0.96
C GLY A 650 -29.33 16.70 -0.36
N LEU A 651 -28.51 15.77 -0.85
CA LEU A 651 -27.87 15.83 -2.17
C LEU A 651 -28.74 15.03 -3.15
N ASN A 652 -29.55 15.74 -3.95
CA ASN A 652 -30.47 15.14 -4.94
C ASN A 652 -30.20 15.66 -6.35
#